data_AF-A0A8C1IFQ4-F1
#
_entry.id   AF-A0A8C1IFQ4-F1
#
_cell.length_a   1.000
_cell.length_b   1.000
_cell.length_c   1.000
_cell.angle_alpha   90.00
_cell.angle_beta   90.00
_cell.angle_gamma   90.00
#
_symmetry.space_group_name_H-M   'P 1'
#
loop_
_entity.id
_entity.type
_entity.pdbx_description
1 polymer ?
#
loop_
_entity_poly.entity_id
_entity_poly.type
_entity_poly.pdbx_seq_one_letter_code
_entity_poly.pdbx_strand_id
1 'polypeptide(L)'
;MSVKKEDVEKFLDGNPDFARSYFDKKLKPGAVASIMRIPESKVDMDSFKDICSVEEGAIFYDLITDMQENVNMEKVIFKILKRVSAMIHADRCSLFMYRQRNGIAELATRLFNVNENSELDDCVVPPDSEIVFPLDIGIVGYVAQTKKPINVKDVTQDSHFSSFVDELTEYTTRNMLATPIMNGKDVVAVIMAVNKTTGPHFTDEDEDLFLKYLKVGSLNLKIFHLSYLHNCETRKGQLLLWSANKVFEELTDIERQFHKALYTVRAYLNCDRYSVGLLDMTKEKEFFDIWPVLMGEQPPYSGPVTPDGREVIFYKVIDYILHGKEDIKVIPSPPADHWALVSGLPTYVAESGFICNIMNAAADEMFNFQTEALDDSGWTIKNVLSLPIVNKKEEIVGVATFYNRKDGKPFDDHDEQLMEALTQFLGWSVLNTDTYDKMNKLENRKDIAQDMVLYHVKCRDDEIQNILKTREYFDREPRDCEEEELLEILKKELPGPKKFEIYAFHFSDFDCTELDLVTCGIQMYYEVGVVKKFQVPQEVLVRFMYSVSKGYRKITYHNWRHGFNVGQTMFTLLTTGKLKRYYTDLEVMAMITAGFLHDIDHRGTNNLYQVKSQNPLAKLHGSSILERHHLEFGKFLLADESLNIFQNLNRRQTEHVFHLIDIAIIATDLALYFKKRTMFQKIVDLSETYEEEKKWVDFMSLETTRKEIVMAMMMTACDLSAITKPWEVQSKVALSVAAEFWEQGDLERTVLEQQPIPMMDRNKAAELPKLQCGFIDFVCTFVYKEFSRFHPQIQPMYDGILNNRMHWKERQEEYEAKLKAMEEAAKARQEAAGKNVANSNSTNGSGSGSKTCSIC
;
A
#
# COMPACT_ATOMS: atom_id res chain seq x y z
N MET A 1 -19.02 101.54 -9.91
CA MET A 1 -18.68 101.92 -8.53
C MET A 1 -18.28 100.64 -7.81
N SER A 2 -16.99 100.39 -7.60
CA SER A 2 -16.54 99.19 -6.89
C SER A 2 -16.62 99.45 -5.38
N VAL A 3 -17.47 98.70 -4.69
CA VAL A 3 -17.48 98.68 -3.23
C VAL A 3 -16.17 98.04 -2.78
N LYS A 4 -15.39 98.71 -1.92
CA LYS A 4 -14.14 98.14 -1.40
C LYS A 4 -14.47 97.10 -0.34
N LYS A 5 -13.62 96.08 -0.22
CA LYS A 5 -13.79 94.97 0.74
C LYS A 5 -14.02 95.49 2.17
N GLU A 6 -13.32 96.54 2.55
CA GLU A 6 -13.43 97.21 3.85
C GLU A 6 -14.83 97.83 4.10
N ASP A 7 -15.51 98.28 3.04
CA ASP A 7 -16.87 98.85 3.13
C ASP A 7 -17.93 97.75 3.32
N VAL A 8 -17.69 96.56 2.75
CA VAL A 8 -18.55 95.39 2.93
C VAL A 8 -18.39 94.81 4.34
N GLU A 9 -17.16 94.72 4.85
CA GLU A 9 -16.89 94.25 6.22
C GLU A 9 -17.53 95.17 7.26
N LYS A 10 -17.36 96.49 7.13
CA LYS A 10 -18.05 97.46 8.01
C LYS A 10 -19.57 97.35 7.95
N PHE A 11 -20.15 97.07 6.79
CA PHE A 11 -21.59 96.94 6.62
C PHE A 11 -22.12 95.65 7.27
N LEU A 12 -21.37 94.54 7.15
CA LEU A 12 -21.72 93.24 7.75
C LEU A 12 -21.58 93.27 9.27
N ASP A 13 -20.51 93.87 9.80
CA ASP A 13 -20.30 94.04 11.25
C ASP A 13 -21.36 94.95 11.89
N GLY A 14 -21.85 95.93 11.13
CA GLY A 14 -22.92 96.84 11.58
C GLY A 14 -24.34 96.28 11.47
N ASN A 15 -24.55 95.17 10.73
CA ASN A 15 -25.87 94.59 10.47
C ASN A 15 -25.86 93.05 10.63
N PRO A 16 -25.63 92.53 11.85
CA PRO A 16 -25.54 91.09 12.10
C PRO A 16 -26.82 90.32 11.74
N ASP A 17 -27.99 90.95 11.84
CA ASP A 17 -29.26 90.32 11.46
C ASP A 17 -29.42 90.16 9.94
N PHE A 18 -28.82 91.04 9.14
CA PHE A 18 -28.80 90.91 7.68
C PHE A 18 -27.84 89.80 7.24
N ALA A 19 -26.67 89.70 7.88
CA ALA A 19 -25.72 88.62 7.64
C ALA A 19 -26.32 87.25 8.00
N ARG A 20 -26.99 87.17 9.16
CA ARG A 20 -27.67 85.96 9.63
C ARG A 20 -28.84 85.58 8.71
N SER A 21 -29.68 86.54 8.32
CA SER A 21 -30.79 86.32 7.37
C SER A 21 -30.32 85.90 5.97
N TYR A 22 -29.21 86.45 5.48
CA TYR A 22 -28.63 86.08 4.17
C TYR A 22 -28.04 84.66 4.20
N PHE A 23 -27.36 84.27 5.29
CA PHE A 23 -26.82 82.92 5.47
C PHE A 23 -27.92 81.86 5.71
N ASP A 24 -28.91 82.17 6.56
CA ASP A 24 -30.05 81.28 6.86
C ASP A 24 -30.91 80.99 5.62
N LYS A 25 -30.91 81.91 4.64
CA LYS A 25 -31.62 81.71 3.36
C LYS A 25 -30.89 80.77 2.40
N LYS A 26 -29.58 80.57 2.57
CA LYS A 26 -28.72 79.81 1.63
C LYS A 26 -28.27 78.45 2.17
N LEU A 27 -28.15 78.25 3.47
CA LEU A 27 -27.79 76.97 4.09
C LEU A 27 -28.50 76.81 5.45
N LYS A 28 -29.40 75.82 5.57
CA LYS A 28 -30.09 75.53 6.84
C LYS A 28 -29.23 74.61 7.72
N PRO A 29 -28.88 75.03 8.96
CA PRO A 29 -28.11 74.21 9.92
C PRO A 29 -28.78 72.86 10.24
N GLY A 30 -30.12 72.85 10.31
CA GLY A 30 -30.88 71.63 10.60
C GLY A 30 -30.76 70.54 9.53
N ALA A 31 -30.51 70.90 8.27
CA ALA A 31 -30.26 69.90 7.21
C ALA A 31 -28.91 69.20 7.44
N VAL A 32 -27.87 69.97 7.76
CA VAL A 32 -26.52 69.46 8.04
C VAL A 32 -26.48 68.64 9.34
N ALA A 33 -27.16 69.09 10.40
CA ALA A 33 -27.27 68.35 11.66
C ALA A 33 -28.05 67.03 11.50
N SER A 34 -29.08 67.00 10.64
CA SER A 34 -29.86 65.79 10.35
C SER A 34 -29.07 64.74 9.56
N ILE A 35 -28.19 65.18 8.65
CA ILE A 35 -27.33 64.31 7.84
C ILE A 35 -26.16 63.76 8.67
N MET A 36 -25.59 64.58 9.56
CA MET A 36 -24.42 64.22 10.38
C MET A 36 -24.77 63.54 11.72
N ARG A 37 -26.04 63.55 12.13
CA ARG A 37 -26.54 63.08 13.43
C ARG A 37 -25.80 63.67 14.65
N ILE A 38 -25.43 64.95 14.59
CA ILE A 38 -24.77 65.69 15.68
C ILE A 38 -25.68 66.84 16.14
N PRO A 39 -25.71 67.23 17.43
CA PRO A 39 -26.49 68.39 17.88
C PRO A 39 -26.05 69.68 17.16
N GLU A 40 -27.02 70.50 16.73
CA GLU A 40 -26.78 71.77 16.00
C GLU A 40 -25.74 72.68 16.68
N SER A 41 -25.57 72.58 18.00
CA SER A 41 -24.64 73.38 18.80
C SER A 41 -23.15 73.05 18.61
N LYS A 42 -22.79 72.00 17.86
CA LYS A 42 -21.40 71.58 17.63
C LYS A 42 -20.90 71.79 16.19
N VAL A 43 -21.66 72.48 15.35
CA VAL A 43 -21.28 72.72 13.95
C VAL A 43 -20.48 74.02 13.86
N ASP A 44 -19.17 73.90 13.63
CA ASP A 44 -18.26 75.04 13.42
C ASP A 44 -18.24 75.44 11.93
N MET A 45 -18.79 76.61 11.64
CA MET A 45 -19.13 77.08 10.29
C MET A 45 -17.98 77.79 9.56
N ASP A 46 -16.86 78.08 10.23
CA ASP A 46 -15.73 78.80 9.61
C ASP A 46 -14.87 77.93 8.67
N SER A 47 -15.15 76.62 8.59
CA SER A 47 -14.37 75.64 7.79
C SER A 47 -14.98 75.26 6.44
N PHE A 48 -16.16 75.80 6.07
CA PHE A 48 -16.96 75.32 4.94
C PHE A 48 -16.99 76.34 3.79
N LYS A 49 -16.09 76.23 2.81
CA LYS A 49 -16.10 77.13 1.63
C LYS A 49 -15.99 76.52 0.23
N ASP A 50 -15.83 75.21 0.11
CA ASP A 50 -16.05 74.43 -1.12
C ASP A 50 -16.77 73.13 -0.70
N ILE A 51 -17.45 72.41 -1.61
CA ILE A 51 -18.20 71.16 -1.30
C ILE A 51 -17.44 70.36 -0.24
N CYS A 52 -18.05 70.23 0.94
CA CYS A 52 -17.25 70.19 2.15
C CYS A 52 -16.55 68.84 2.33
N SER A 53 -15.28 68.88 2.72
CA SER A 53 -14.52 67.74 3.23
C SER A 53 -15.30 66.89 4.26
N VAL A 54 -16.25 67.50 4.98
CA VAL A 54 -17.12 66.82 5.94
C VAL A 54 -18.29 66.09 5.27
N GLU A 55 -18.89 66.63 4.20
CA GLU A 55 -19.91 65.93 3.40
C GLU A 55 -19.28 64.75 2.65
N GLU A 56 -18.09 64.97 2.06
CA GLU A 56 -17.30 63.92 1.43
C GLU A 56 -16.94 62.82 2.44
N GLY A 57 -16.48 63.21 3.64
CA GLY A 57 -16.18 62.29 4.74
C GLY A 57 -17.40 61.50 5.23
N ALA A 58 -18.59 62.11 5.27
CA ALA A 58 -19.83 61.43 5.62
C ALA A 58 -20.25 60.39 4.58
N ILE A 59 -20.09 60.71 3.28
CA ILE A 59 -20.34 59.77 2.19
C ILE A 59 -19.38 58.58 2.27
N PHE A 60 -18.09 58.83 2.52
CA PHE A 60 -17.09 57.78 2.73
C PHE A 60 -17.42 56.90 3.94
N TYR A 61 -17.80 57.51 5.06
CA TYR A 61 -18.19 56.79 6.28
C TYR A 61 -19.40 55.89 6.06
N ASP A 62 -20.43 56.38 5.37
CA ASP A 62 -21.63 55.63 5.04
C ASP A 62 -21.33 54.47 4.08
N LEU A 63 -20.50 54.69 3.05
CA LEU A 63 -20.03 53.62 2.16
C LEU A 63 -19.23 52.53 2.89
N ILE A 64 -18.36 52.92 3.83
CA ILE A 64 -17.57 51.99 4.64
C ILE A 64 -18.47 51.22 5.62
N THR A 65 -19.47 51.87 6.20
CA THR A 65 -20.46 51.22 7.07
C THR A 65 -21.28 50.20 6.28
N ASP A 66 -21.75 50.59 5.09
CA ASP A 66 -22.44 49.70 4.15
C ASP A 66 -21.60 48.49 3.74
N MET A 67 -20.28 48.67 3.57
CA MET A 67 -19.32 47.58 3.32
C MET A 67 -19.19 46.62 4.50
N GLN A 68 -19.30 47.11 5.74
CA GLN A 68 -19.21 46.27 6.94
C GLN A 68 -20.51 45.50 7.21
N GLU A 69 -21.66 46.12 6.92
CA GLU A 69 -22.98 45.55 7.22
C GLU A 69 -23.49 44.61 6.11
N ASN A 70 -23.13 44.84 4.85
CA ASN A 70 -23.63 44.04 3.73
C ASN A 70 -22.61 42.99 3.27
N VAL A 71 -22.99 41.71 3.32
CA VAL A 71 -22.21 40.59 2.77
C VAL A 71 -22.25 40.53 1.24
N ASN A 72 -23.27 41.12 0.62
CA ASN A 72 -23.44 41.11 -0.84
C ASN A 72 -22.60 42.19 -1.53
N MET A 73 -21.56 41.77 -2.25
CA MET A 73 -20.66 42.63 -3.03
C MET A 73 -21.41 43.51 -4.04
N GLU A 74 -22.38 42.96 -4.76
CA GLU A 74 -23.08 43.66 -5.85
C GLU A 74 -23.84 44.86 -5.32
N LYS A 75 -24.50 44.71 -4.17
CA LYS A 75 -25.25 45.79 -3.53
C LYS A 75 -24.35 46.96 -3.14
N VAL A 76 -23.16 46.68 -2.61
CA VAL A 76 -22.20 47.70 -2.19
C VAL A 76 -21.62 48.40 -3.41
N ILE A 77 -21.18 47.65 -4.42
CA ILE A 77 -20.63 48.22 -5.65
C ILE A 77 -21.69 49.02 -6.42
N PHE A 78 -22.93 48.54 -6.49
CA PHE A 78 -24.04 49.28 -7.07
C PHE A 78 -24.25 50.64 -6.39
N LYS A 79 -24.29 50.69 -5.05
CA LYS A 79 -24.39 51.94 -4.29
C LYS A 79 -23.22 52.90 -4.58
N ILE A 80 -22.01 52.37 -4.69
CA ILE A 80 -20.81 53.15 -5.03
C ILE A 80 -20.93 53.69 -6.46
N LEU A 81 -21.25 52.85 -7.44
CA LEU A 81 -21.41 53.25 -8.84
C LEU A 81 -22.51 54.30 -9.03
N LYS A 82 -23.63 54.15 -8.32
CA LYS A 82 -24.74 55.11 -8.30
C LYS A 82 -24.28 56.48 -7.79
N ARG A 83 -23.55 56.52 -6.66
CA ARG A 83 -23.01 57.77 -6.11
C ARG A 83 -21.93 58.39 -7.01
N VAL A 84 -21.02 57.57 -7.52
CA VAL A 84 -19.97 58.01 -8.43
C VAL A 84 -20.58 58.61 -9.69
N SER A 85 -21.58 57.95 -10.30
CA SER A 85 -22.27 58.47 -11.49
C SER A 85 -22.83 59.88 -11.26
N ALA A 86 -23.38 60.14 -10.06
CA ALA A 86 -23.90 61.45 -9.69
C ALA A 86 -22.81 62.52 -9.56
N MET A 87 -21.69 62.16 -8.91
CA MET A 87 -20.60 63.08 -8.64
C MET A 87 -19.81 63.47 -9.89
N ILE A 88 -19.54 62.50 -10.78
CA ILE A 88 -18.86 62.76 -12.05
C ILE A 88 -19.85 63.09 -13.17
N HIS A 89 -21.14 63.27 -12.88
CA HIS A 89 -22.20 63.57 -13.86
C HIS A 89 -22.12 62.67 -15.12
N ALA A 90 -21.99 61.36 -14.91
CA ALA A 90 -22.03 60.36 -15.97
C ALA A 90 -23.46 59.86 -16.17
N ASP A 91 -23.86 59.59 -17.41
CA ASP A 91 -25.20 59.06 -17.71
C ASP A 91 -25.35 57.62 -17.18
N ARG A 92 -24.32 56.78 -17.38
CA ARG A 92 -24.32 55.38 -16.93
C ARG A 92 -22.96 54.91 -16.46
N CYS A 93 -22.96 53.98 -15.51
CA CYS A 93 -21.81 53.22 -15.05
C CYS A 93 -22.04 51.71 -15.22
N SER A 94 -20.97 50.93 -15.36
CA SER A 94 -21.05 49.47 -15.49
C SER A 94 -19.82 48.77 -14.89
N LEU A 95 -20.00 47.51 -14.49
CA LEU A 95 -18.99 46.64 -13.90
C LEU A 95 -18.84 45.37 -14.74
N PHE A 96 -17.60 45.09 -15.12
CA PHE A 96 -17.18 43.85 -15.80
C PHE A 96 -16.28 43.04 -14.88
N MET A 97 -16.59 41.76 -14.69
CA MET A 97 -15.81 40.83 -13.89
C MET A 97 -14.83 40.07 -14.77
N TYR A 98 -13.59 39.91 -14.30
CA TYR A 98 -12.57 39.15 -15.00
C TYR A 98 -12.69 37.65 -14.70
N ARG A 99 -12.62 36.80 -15.73
CA ARG A 99 -12.52 35.35 -15.59
C ARG A 99 -11.60 34.75 -16.66
N GLN A 100 -11.15 33.52 -16.44
CA GLN A 100 -10.33 32.74 -17.37
C GLN A 100 -10.98 31.39 -17.64
N ARG A 101 -10.82 30.88 -18.85
CA ARG A 101 -11.30 29.57 -19.31
C ARG A 101 -10.33 28.95 -20.30
N ASN A 102 -9.93 27.70 -20.12
CA ASN A 102 -8.93 27.03 -20.96
C ASN A 102 -7.64 27.88 -21.16
N GLY A 103 -7.26 28.68 -20.15
CA GLY A 103 -6.14 29.64 -20.23
C GLY A 103 -6.39 30.93 -21.02
N ILE A 104 -7.58 31.14 -21.59
CA ILE A 104 -7.98 32.38 -22.29
C ILE A 104 -8.80 33.25 -21.34
N ALA A 105 -8.44 34.53 -21.25
CA ALA A 105 -9.09 35.48 -20.36
C ALA A 105 -10.22 36.26 -21.05
N GLU A 106 -11.30 36.50 -20.31
CA GLU A 106 -12.48 37.22 -20.75
C GLU A 106 -13.10 38.06 -19.62
N LEU A 107 -13.96 39.01 -20.01
CA LEU A 107 -14.63 39.96 -19.12
C LEU A 107 -16.14 39.84 -19.29
N ALA A 108 -16.87 39.51 -18.22
CA ALA A 108 -18.32 39.36 -18.25
C ALA A 108 -19.02 40.50 -17.49
N THR A 109 -20.10 41.04 -18.05
CA THR A 109 -20.91 42.07 -17.39
C THR A 109 -21.59 41.53 -16.13
N ARG A 110 -21.44 42.22 -15.00
CA ARG A 110 -22.18 41.87 -13.76
C ARG A 110 -23.18 42.93 -13.33
N LEU A 111 -22.81 44.20 -13.44
CA LEU A 111 -23.73 45.34 -13.27
C LEU A 111 -23.72 46.18 -14.54
N PHE A 112 -24.89 46.48 -15.07
CA PHE A 112 -25.03 47.21 -16.33
C PHE A 112 -26.06 48.33 -16.19
N ASN A 113 -25.85 49.44 -16.93
CA ASN A 113 -26.75 50.61 -16.95
C ASN A 113 -27.06 51.27 -15.58
N VAL A 114 -26.09 51.30 -14.66
CA VAL A 114 -26.28 51.95 -13.34
C VAL A 114 -26.32 53.47 -13.49
N ASN A 115 -27.36 54.12 -13.00
CA ASN A 115 -27.54 55.58 -13.00
C ASN A 115 -28.09 56.10 -11.65
N GLU A 116 -28.23 57.41 -11.50
CA GLU A 116 -28.69 58.06 -10.25
C GLU A 116 -30.07 57.60 -9.75
N ASN A 117 -30.95 57.13 -10.64
CA ASN A 117 -32.32 56.73 -10.32
C ASN A 117 -32.54 55.21 -10.36
N SER A 118 -31.51 54.44 -10.72
CA SER A 118 -31.61 52.99 -10.87
C SER A 118 -31.86 52.28 -9.55
N GLU A 119 -32.55 51.14 -9.62
CA GLU A 119 -32.67 50.15 -8.54
C GLU A 119 -31.74 48.96 -8.80
N LEU A 120 -31.40 48.21 -7.74
CA LEU A 120 -30.39 47.15 -7.84
C LEU A 120 -30.84 46.02 -8.77
N ASP A 121 -32.09 45.57 -8.61
CA ASP A 121 -32.61 44.38 -9.30
C ASP A 121 -32.68 44.57 -10.83
N ASP A 122 -32.87 45.80 -11.30
CA ASP A 122 -32.88 46.14 -12.73
C ASP A 122 -31.47 46.23 -13.35
N CYS A 123 -30.44 46.40 -12.52
CA CYS A 123 -29.06 46.60 -12.97
C CYS A 123 -28.18 45.36 -12.85
N VAL A 124 -28.61 44.33 -12.11
CA VAL A 124 -27.88 43.06 -11.98
C VAL A 124 -28.12 42.18 -13.21
N VAL A 125 -27.04 41.80 -13.89
CA VAL A 125 -27.13 40.96 -15.08
C VAL A 125 -27.07 39.48 -14.69
N PRO A 126 -28.09 38.65 -15.03
CA PRO A 126 -28.05 37.22 -14.79
C PRO A 126 -27.05 36.52 -15.74
N PRO A 127 -26.48 35.36 -15.35
CA PRO A 127 -25.47 34.65 -16.15
C PRO A 127 -25.88 34.35 -17.60
N ASP A 128 -27.16 34.02 -17.83
CA ASP A 128 -27.70 33.68 -19.14
C ASP A 128 -27.75 34.88 -20.12
N SER A 129 -27.66 36.11 -19.60
CA SER A 129 -27.75 37.36 -20.36
C SER A 129 -26.47 38.21 -20.25
N GLU A 130 -25.35 37.61 -19.84
CA GLU A 130 -24.07 38.31 -19.74
C GLU A 130 -23.51 38.67 -21.12
N ILE A 131 -22.99 39.89 -21.24
CA ILE A 131 -22.15 40.29 -22.38
C ILE A 131 -20.71 39.97 -22.03
N VAL A 132 -20.05 39.18 -22.87
CA VAL A 132 -18.66 38.75 -22.68
C VAL A 132 -17.76 39.45 -23.68
N PHE A 133 -16.69 40.08 -23.18
CA PHE A 133 -15.65 40.71 -23.98
C PHE A 133 -14.36 39.89 -23.90
N PRO A 134 -13.72 39.57 -25.04
CA PRO A 134 -12.34 39.12 -25.03
C PRO A 134 -11.40 40.31 -24.77
N LEU A 135 -10.17 40.03 -24.33
CA LEU A 135 -9.23 41.09 -23.95
C LEU A 135 -8.70 41.93 -25.13
N ASP A 136 -8.76 41.41 -26.35
CA ASP A 136 -8.26 42.03 -27.57
C ASP A 136 -9.30 42.93 -28.27
N ILE A 137 -10.54 42.96 -27.77
CA ILE A 137 -11.64 43.76 -28.34
C ILE A 137 -12.20 44.72 -27.29
N GLY A 138 -12.43 45.97 -27.70
CA GLY A 138 -13.08 46.97 -26.86
C GLY A 138 -12.12 47.69 -25.92
N ILE A 139 -12.54 48.89 -25.48
CA ILE A 139 -11.82 49.69 -24.50
C ILE A 139 -11.70 48.93 -23.16
N VAL A 140 -12.72 48.15 -22.78
CA VAL A 140 -12.71 47.35 -21.54
C VAL A 140 -11.61 46.27 -21.58
N GLY A 141 -11.44 45.59 -22.71
CA GLY A 141 -10.36 44.62 -22.94
C GLY A 141 -8.98 45.28 -22.90
N TYR A 142 -8.82 46.40 -23.61
CA TYR A 142 -7.58 47.19 -23.61
C TYR A 142 -7.17 47.67 -22.21
N VAL A 143 -8.13 48.12 -21.39
CA VAL A 143 -7.89 48.54 -20.00
C VAL A 143 -7.43 47.37 -19.14
N ALA A 144 -8.05 46.20 -19.28
CA ALA A 144 -7.61 44.99 -18.56
C ALA A 144 -6.20 44.55 -18.98
N GLN A 145 -5.85 44.68 -20.27
CA GLN A 145 -4.52 44.32 -20.78
C GLN A 145 -3.43 45.30 -20.33
N THR A 146 -3.71 46.60 -20.41
CA THR A 146 -2.75 47.66 -20.05
C THR A 146 -2.64 47.90 -18.55
N LYS A 147 -3.65 47.49 -17.78
CA LYS A 147 -3.73 47.64 -16.31
C LYS A 147 -3.64 49.10 -15.86
N LYS A 148 -4.09 50.04 -16.70
CA LYS A 148 -4.10 51.48 -16.44
C LYS A 148 -5.49 52.07 -16.73
N PRO A 149 -5.90 53.13 -16.00
CA PRO A 149 -7.11 53.86 -16.34
C PRO A 149 -6.96 54.55 -17.71
N ILE A 150 -8.08 54.72 -18.40
CA ILE A 150 -8.15 55.42 -19.68
C ILE A 150 -9.35 56.37 -19.68
N ASN A 151 -9.13 57.59 -20.16
CA ASN A 151 -10.16 58.60 -20.40
C ASN A 151 -10.23 58.88 -21.91
N VAL A 152 -11.27 58.35 -22.55
CA VAL A 152 -11.52 58.50 -23.99
C VAL A 152 -12.50 59.64 -24.22
N LYS A 153 -11.99 60.75 -24.76
CA LYS A 153 -12.75 61.99 -24.98
C LYS A 153 -13.77 61.90 -26.11
N ASP A 154 -13.46 61.13 -27.15
CA ASP A 154 -14.32 60.86 -28.30
C ASP A 154 -14.06 59.42 -28.76
N VAL A 155 -15.07 58.55 -28.63
CA VAL A 155 -14.93 57.12 -28.95
C VAL A 155 -14.80 56.86 -30.45
N THR A 156 -15.22 57.79 -31.32
CA THR A 156 -15.11 57.62 -32.78
C THR A 156 -13.67 57.73 -33.30
N GLN A 157 -12.78 58.32 -32.48
CA GLN A 157 -11.38 58.51 -32.81
C GLN A 157 -10.48 57.41 -32.22
N ASP A 158 -11.01 56.55 -31.34
CA ASP A 158 -10.25 55.49 -30.68
C ASP A 158 -10.38 54.17 -31.45
N SER A 159 -9.25 53.60 -31.86
CA SER A 159 -9.20 52.35 -32.63
C SER A 159 -9.65 51.11 -31.85
N HIS A 160 -9.72 51.19 -30.52
CA HIS A 160 -10.09 50.06 -29.66
C HIS A 160 -11.59 50.04 -29.32
N PHE A 161 -12.36 51.05 -29.73
CA PHE A 161 -13.80 51.08 -29.48
C PHE A 161 -14.56 50.04 -30.32
N SER A 162 -15.62 49.46 -29.74
CA SER A 162 -16.49 48.50 -30.41
C SER A 162 -17.95 48.96 -30.28
N SER A 163 -18.66 49.05 -31.41
CA SER A 163 -20.07 49.45 -31.48
C SER A 163 -21.06 48.33 -31.17
N PHE A 164 -20.59 47.10 -30.97
CA PHE A 164 -21.44 45.92 -30.80
C PHE A 164 -22.49 46.06 -29.69
N VAL A 165 -22.09 46.57 -28.52
CA VAL A 165 -23.02 46.76 -27.38
C VAL A 165 -23.95 47.94 -27.60
N ASP A 166 -23.48 48.99 -28.28
CA ASP A 166 -24.29 50.15 -28.66
C ASP A 166 -25.42 49.73 -29.63
N GLU A 167 -25.11 48.86 -30.60
CA GLU A 167 -26.08 48.28 -31.53
C GLU A 167 -27.10 47.38 -30.82
N LEU A 168 -26.65 46.54 -29.88
CA LEU A 168 -27.52 45.65 -29.12
C LEU A 168 -28.48 46.39 -28.18
N THR A 169 -28.04 47.53 -27.63
CA THR A 169 -28.78 48.29 -26.61
C THR A 169 -29.47 49.54 -27.15
N GLU A 170 -29.37 49.80 -28.46
CA GLU A 170 -29.86 51.01 -29.13
C GLU A 170 -29.37 52.30 -28.43
N TYR A 171 -28.11 52.30 -27.99
CA TYR A 171 -27.49 53.40 -27.25
C TYR A 171 -26.31 53.97 -28.04
N THR A 172 -25.98 55.25 -27.82
CA THR A 172 -24.83 55.88 -28.49
C THR A 172 -23.83 56.38 -27.46
N THR A 173 -22.67 55.72 -27.40
CA THR A 173 -21.55 56.12 -26.56
C THR A 173 -20.76 57.25 -27.26
N ARG A 174 -20.51 58.35 -26.55
CA ARG A 174 -19.75 59.53 -27.05
C ARG A 174 -18.39 59.64 -26.39
N ASN A 175 -18.34 59.49 -25.07
CA ASN A 175 -17.12 59.54 -24.26
C ASN A 175 -17.16 58.46 -23.17
N MET A 176 -15.99 58.01 -22.74
CA MET A 176 -15.85 56.88 -21.82
C MET A 176 -14.68 57.07 -20.86
N LEU A 177 -14.87 56.74 -19.59
CA LEU A 177 -13.84 56.67 -18.57
C LEU A 177 -13.83 55.25 -18.00
N ALA A 178 -12.72 54.54 -18.08
CA ALA A 178 -12.62 53.17 -17.62
C ALA A 178 -11.38 52.96 -16.75
N THR A 179 -11.52 52.16 -15.68
CA THR A 179 -10.42 51.86 -14.75
C THR A 179 -10.40 50.39 -14.36
N PRO A 180 -9.22 49.75 -14.31
CA PRO A 180 -9.10 48.38 -13.85
C PRO A 180 -8.99 48.31 -12.32
N ILE A 181 -9.59 47.27 -11.75
CA ILE A 181 -9.47 46.92 -10.34
C ILE A 181 -8.42 45.81 -10.20
N MET A 182 -7.30 46.15 -9.57
CA MET A 182 -6.14 45.26 -9.44
C MET A 182 -6.01 44.64 -8.04
N ASN A 183 -5.76 43.34 -7.96
CA ASN A 183 -5.31 42.67 -6.72
C ASN A 183 -3.85 42.23 -6.89
N GLY A 184 -2.91 43.03 -6.39
CA GLY A 184 -1.49 42.80 -6.65
C GLY A 184 -1.19 42.94 -8.16
N LYS A 185 -0.89 41.82 -8.83
CA LYS A 185 -0.62 41.77 -10.28
C LYS A 185 -1.83 41.41 -11.12
N ASP A 186 -2.89 40.89 -10.50
CA ASP A 186 -4.02 40.28 -11.19
C ASP A 186 -5.19 41.27 -11.35
N VAL A 187 -5.89 41.19 -12.47
CA VAL A 187 -7.08 42.01 -12.75
C VAL A 187 -8.28 41.29 -12.16
N VAL A 188 -9.08 41.98 -11.34
CA VAL A 188 -10.29 41.43 -10.72
C VAL A 188 -11.54 41.85 -11.49
N ALA A 189 -11.60 43.12 -11.91
CA ALA A 189 -12.74 43.70 -12.59
C ALA A 189 -12.31 44.95 -13.36
N VAL A 190 -13.17 45.40 -14.28
CA VAL A 190 -13.06 46.70 -14.95
C VAL A 190 -14.35 47.47 -14.71
N ILE A 191 -14.22 48.73 -14.29
CA ILE A 191 -15.36 49.63 -14.09
C ILE A 191 -15.31 50.70 -15.17
N MET A 192 -16.45 50.96 -15.81
CA MET A 192 -16.59 52.00 -16.81
C MET A 192 -17.69 52.99 -16.45
N ALA A 193 -17.50 54.25 -16.84
CA ALA A 193 -18.50 55.31 -16.88
C ALA A 193 -18.59 55.83 -18.32
N VAL A 194 -19.81 56.07 -18.79
CA VAL A 194 -20.07 56.53 -20.16
C VAL A 194 -20.89 57.82 -20.16
N ASN A 195 -20.66 58.65 -21.17
CA ASN A 195 -21.44 59.84 -21.50
C ASN A 195 -21.58 60.86 -20.36
N LYS A 196 -20.65 61.80 -20.27
CA LYS A 196 -20.79 63.02 -19.46
C LYS A 196 -22.06 63.79 -19.83
N THR A 197 -22.85 64.18 -18.83
CA THR A 197 -24.13 64.89 -19.01
C THR A 197 -23.98 66.41 -18.97
N THR A 198 -23.05 66.94 -18.17
CA THR A 198 -22.84 68.39 -17.97
C THR A 198 -21.79 69.01 -18.90
N GLY A 199 -21.13 68.22 -19.75
CA GLY A 199 -20.06 68.67 -20.64
C GLY A 199 -19.75 67.71 -21.80
N PRO A 200 -18.79 68.06 -22.68
CA PRO A 200 -18.48 67.27 -23.87
C PRO A 200 -17.66 66.00 -23.60
N HIS A 201 -16.85 65.96 -22.53
CA HIS A 201 -16.04 64.81 -22.08
C HIS A 201 -15.72 64.92 -20.58
N PHE A 202 -15.20 63.85 -19.99
CA PHE A 202 -14.74 63.82 -18.59
C PHE A 202 -13.44 64.62 -18.40
N THR A 203 -13.36 65.43 -17.35
CA THR A 203 -12.18 66.23 -17.00
C THR A 203 -11.17 65.42 -16.17
N ASP A 204 -9.95 65.94 -16.01
CA ASP A 204 -8.94 65.32 -15.14
C ASP A 204 -9.41 65.31 -13.66
N GLU A 205 -10.20 66.30 -13.24
CA GLU A 205 -10.84 66.33 -11.93
C GLU A 205 -11.90 65.21 -11.76
N ASP A 206 -12.66 64.90 -12.83
CA ASP A 206 -13.59 63.77 -12.83
C ASP A 206 -12.84 62.44 -12.70
N GLU A 207 -11.69 62.30 -13.37
CA GLU A 207 -10.82 61.11 -13.26
C GLU A 207 -10.28 60.93 -11.84
N ASP A 208 -9.78 62.00 -11.22
CA ASP A 208 -9.30 61.97 -9.83
C ASP A 208 -10.42 61.60 -8.85
N LEU A 209 -11.61 62.15 -9.03
CA LEU A 209 -12.79 61.85 -8.20
C LEU A 209 -13.25 60.40 -8.39
N PHE A 210 -13.31 59.95 -9.64
CA PHE A 210 -13.64 58.57 -10.01
C PHE A 210 -12.68 57.58 -9.34
N LEU A 211 -11.37 57.81 -9.47
CA LEU A 211 -10.34 56.97 -8.85
C LEU A 211 -10.39 57.03 -7.32
N LYS A 212 -10.65 58.19 -6.72
CA LYS A 212 -10.72 58.36 -5.26
C LYS A 212 -11.84 57.51 -4.65
N TYR A 213 -13.05 57.57 -5.21
CA TYR A 213 -14.19 56.79 -4.71
C TYR A 213 -14.09 55.31 -5.05
N LEU A 214 -13.56 54.98 -6.23
CA LEU A 214 -13.35 53.59 -6.61
C LEU A 214 -12.28 52.89 -5.79
N LYS A 215 -11.41 53.58 -5.04
CA LYS A 215 -10.53 52.93 -4.05
C LYS A 215 -11.33 52.13 -3.00
N VAL A 216 -12.49 52.63 -2.59
CA VAL A 216 -13.37 51.96 -1.62
C VAL A 216 -14.04 50.74 -2.26
N GLY A 217 -14.58 50.90 -3.48
CA GLY A 217 -15.13 49.78 -4.26
C GLY A 217 -14.08 48.72 -4.58
N SER A 218 -12.84 49.15 -4.89
CA SER A 218 -11.67 48.29 -5.12
C SER A 218 -11.36 47.45 -3.89
N LEU A 219 -11.40 48.03 -2.68
CA LEU A 219 -11.19 47.27 -1.44
C LEU A 219 -12.30 46.22 -1.24
N ASN A 220 -13.57 46.58 -1.46
CA ASN A 220 -14.68 45.64 -1.34
C ASN A 220 -14.56 44.47 -2.34
N LEU A 221 -14.29 44.77 -3.62
CA LEU A 221 -14.08 43.76 -4.67
C LEU A 221 -12.89 42.85 -4.37
N LYS A 222 -11.78 43.40 -3.83
CA LYS A 222 -10.62 42.60 -3.42
C LYS A 222 -10.94 41.67 -2.26
N ILE A 223 -11.65 42.13 -1.23
CA ILE A 223 -12.05 41.30 -0.09
C ILE A 223 -12.96 40.16 -0.56
N PHE A 224 -13.93 40.48 -1.42
CA PHE A 224 -14.82 39.48 -2.01
C PHE A 224 -14.04 38.45 -2.83
N HIS A 225 -13.15 38.91 -3.71
CA HIS A 225 -12.31 38.04 -4.53
C HIS A 225 -11.41 37.15 -3.67
N LEU A 226 -10.78 37.70 -2.63
CA LEU A 226 -9.96 36.93 -1.70
C LEU A 226 -10.78 35.89 -0.92
N SER A 227 -11.99 36.24 -0.50
CA SER A 227 -12.91 35.32 0.17
C SER A 227 -13.35 34.18 -0.76
N TYR A 228 -13.64 34.49 -2.03
CA TYR A 228 -13.93 33.50 -3.06
C TYR A 228 -12.75 32.56 -3.31
N LEU A 229 -11.53 33.09 -3.47
CA LEU A 229 -10.31 32.29 -3.61
C LEU A 229 -10.08 31.38 -2.40
N HIS A 230 -10.25 31.89 -1.18
CA HIS A 230 -10.12 31.11 0.04
C HIS A 230 -11.15 29.96 0.11
N ASN A 231 -12.39 30.21 -0.33
CA ASN A 231 -13.42 29.18 -0.41
C ASN A 231 -13.02 28.09 -1.43
N CYS A 232 -12.57 28.48 -2.62
CA CYS A 232 -12.12 27.55 -3.66
C CYS A 232 -10.98 26.65 -3.16
N GLU A 233 -9.97 27.23 -2.51
CA GLU A 233 -8.83 26.49 -1.93
C GLU A 233 -9.26 25.56 -0.80
N THR A 234 -10.13 26.02 0.10
CA THR A 234 -10.65 25.19 1.20
C THR A 234 -11.46 24.01 0.65
N ARG A 235 -12.29 24.25 -0.37
CA ARG A 235 -13.08 23.24 -1.06
C ARG A 235 -12.17 22.21 -1.72
N LYS A 236 -11.10 22.65 -2.40
CA LYS A 236 -10.07 21.78 -2.98
C LYS A 236 -9.40 20.89 -1.94
N GLY A 237 -8.94 21.47 -0.83
CA GLY A 237 -8.31 20.73 0.26
C GLY A 237 -9.24 19.68 0.88
N GLN A 238 -10.50 20.04 1.17
CA GLN A 238 -11.47 19.11 1.75
C GLN A 238 -11.83 17.99 0.77
N LEU A 239 -12.07 18.33 -0.50
CA LEU A 239 -12.41 17.36 -1.54
C LEU A 239 -11.31 16.31 -1.70
N LEU A 240 -10.04 16.73 -1.79
CA LEU A 240 -8.92 15.79 -1.91
C LEU A 240 -8.75 14.95 -0.65
N LEU A 241 -8.87 15.55 0.54
CA LEU A 241 -8.73 14.83 1.80
C LEU A 241 -9.80 13.75 1.98
N TRP A 242 -11.07 14.07 1.72
CA TRP A 242 -12.17 13.12 1.84
C TRP A 242 -12.12 12.05 0.76
N SER A 243 -11.78 12.42 -0.47
CA SER A 243 -11.55 11.46 -1.56
C SER A 243 -10.44 10.48 -1.16
N ALA A 244 -9.32 10.99 -0.63
CA ALA A 244 -8.20 10.18 -0.19
C ALA A 244 -8.57 9.22 0.94
N ASN A 245 -9.28 9.71 1.96
CA ASN A 245 -9.75 8.86 3.05
C ASN A 245 -10.57 7.67 2.51
N LYS A 246 -11.52 7.92 1.60
CA LYS A 246 -12.34 6.84 1.01
C LYS A 246 -11.57 5.93 0.06
N VAL A 247 -10.62 6.48 -0.68
CA VAL A 247 -9.73 5.74 -1.55
C VAL A 247 -8.83 4.76 -0.79
N PHE A 248 -8.32 5.16 0.38
CA PHE A 248 -7.48 4.30 1.22
C PHE A 248 -8.28 3.31 2.07
N GLU A 249 -9.58 3.57 2.29
CA GLU A 249 -10.49 2.62 2.94
C GLU A 249 -10.81 1.43 2.02
N GLU A 250 -10.97 1.66 0.71
CA GLU A 250 -11.30 0.65 -0.29
C GLU A 250 -10.14 0.42 -1.25
N LEU A 251 -9.32 -0.60 -0.97
CA LEU A 251 -8.07 -0.87 -1.70
C LEU A 251 -8.19 -1.92 -2.81
N THR A 252 -9.31 -2.64 -2.89
CA THR A 252 -9.42 -3.86 -3.71
C THR A 252 -10.24 -3.68 -4.99
N ASP A 253 -11.15 -2.71 -5.04
CA ASP A 253 -12.11 -2.56 -6.13
C ASP A 253 -12.19 -1.09 -6.58
N ILE A 254 -11.82 -0.84 -7.85
CA ILE A 254 -11.82 0.49 -8.47
C ILE A 254 -13.23 1.09 -8.46
N GLU A 255 -14.25 0.28 -8.70
CA GLU A 255 -15.62 0.76 -8.86
C GLU A 255 -16.17 1.26 -7.52
N ARG A 256 -15.98 0.46 -6.47
CA ARG A 256 -16.37 0.84 -5.10
C ARG A 256 -15.56 2.02 -4.61
N GLN A 257 -14.27 2.06 -4.93
CA GLN A 257 -13.38 3.14 -4.59
C GLN A 257 -13.85 4.47 -5.19
N PHE A 258 -14.11 4.50 -6.50
CA PHE A 258 -14.60 5.68 -7.21
C PHE A 258 -15.98 6.07 -6.70
N HIS A 259 -16.87 5.08 -6.50
CA HIS A 259 -18.21 5.32 -5.98
C HIS A 259 -18.19 6.01 -4.61
N LYS A 260 -17.44 5.46 -3.65
CA LYS A 260 -17.33 6.01 -2.29
C LYS A 260 -16.71 7.41 -2.29
N ALA A 261 -15.64 7.63 -3.06
CA ALA A 261 -14.98 8.92 -3.15
C ALA A 261 -15.93 9.99 -3.70
N LEU A 262 -16.49 9.75 -4.90
CA LEU A 262 -17.35 10.69 -5.60
C LEU A 262 -18.66 10.96 -4.85
N TYR A 263 -19.26 9.94 -4.23
CA TYR A 263 -20.46 10.13 -3.41
C TYR A 263 -20.17 10.99 -2.18
N THR A 264 -19.02 10.79 -1.53
CA THR A 264 -18.65 11.54 -0.32
C THR A 264 -18.40 13.02 -0.63
N VAL A 265 -17.76 13.31 -1.76
CA VAL A 265 -17.41 14.69 -2.12
C VAL A 265 -18.48 15.45 -2.91
N ARG A 266 -19.65 14.85 -3.16
CA ARG A 266 -20.73 15.43 -3.97
C ARG A 266 -21.17 16.83 -3.52
N ALA A 267 -21.13 17.10 -2.22
CA ALA A 267 -21.48 18.40 -1.66
C ALA A 267 -20.47 19.51 -2.06
N TYR A 268 -19.23 19.15 -2.38
CA TYR A 268 -18.15 20.06 -2.75
C TYR A 268 -18.04 20.29 -4.27
N LEU A 269 -18.64 19.44 -5.11
CA LEU A 269 -18.54 19.53 -6.57
C LEU A 269 -19.39 20.66 -7.18
N ASN A 270 -20.41 21.14 -6.46
CA ASN A 270 -21.27 22.26 -6.88
C ASN A 270 -21.92 22.14 -8.29
N CYS A 271 -22.25 20.92 -8.71
CA CYS A 271 -22.97 20.62 -9.96
C CYS A 271 -24.30 19.92 -9.70
N ASP A 272 -25.22 19.98 -10.67
CA ASP A 272 -26.53 19.33 -10.59
C ASP A 272 -26.45 17.81 -10.84
N ARG A 273 -25.64 17.42 -11.82
CA ARG A 273 -25.41 16.00 -12.18
C ARG A 273 -23.96 15.81 -12.58
N TYR A 274 -23.46 14.61 -12.38
CA TYR A 274 -22.19 14.18 -12.95
C TYR A 274 -22.20 12.68 -13.23
N SER A 275 -21.46 12.28 -14.25
CA SER A 275 -21.34 10.90 -14.70
C SER A 275 -19.88 10.51 -14.81
N VAL A 276 -19.55 9.27 -14.43
CA VAL A 276 -18.22 8.70 -14.65
C VAL A 276 -18.34 7.45 -15.51
N GLY A 277 -17.73 7.49 -16.69
CA GLY A 277 -17.58 6.34 -17.58
C GLY A 277 -16.22 5.69 -17.36
N LEU A 278 -16.20 4.39 -17.06
CA LEU A 278 -14.97 3.60 -16.95
C LEU A 278 -14.70 2.88 -18.27
N LEU A 279 -13.46 3.01 -18.76
CA LEU A 279 -13.00 2.36 -19.98
C LEU A 279 -12.50 0.96 -19.68
N ASP A 280 -12.68 0.05 -20.65
CA ASP A 280 -12.07 -1.26 -20.56
C ASP A 280 -10.52 -1.13 -20.54
N MET A 281 -9.91 -1.70 -19.50
CA MET A 281 -8.47 -1.62 -19.27
C MET A 281 -7.70 -2.78 -19.93
N THR A 282 -8.39 -3.69 -20.61
CA THR A 282 -7.76 -4.83 -21.29
C THR A 282 -6.99 -4.36 -22.54
N LYS A 283 -5.67 -4.62 -22.56
CA LYS A 283 -4.79 -4.32 -23.71
C LYS A 283 -4.83 -5.40 -24.78
N GLU A 284 -5.13 -6.63 -24.39
CA GLU A 284 -5.18 -7.80 -25.26
C GLU A 284 -6.54 -8.47 -25.03
N LYS A 285 -7.33 -8.57 -26.10
CA LYS A 285 -8.53 -9.39 -26.13
C LYS A 285 -8.11 -10.85 -26.03
N GLU A 286 -8.80 -11.66 -25.22
CA GLU A 286 -8.46 -13.09 -25.14
C GLU A 286 -8.68 -13.74 -26.51
N PHE A 287 -7.97 -14.85 -26.78
CA PHE A 287 -8.02 -15.51 -28.08
C PHE A 287 -9.46 -15.81 -28.56
N PHE A 288 -10.36 -16.08 -27.63
CA PHE A 288 -11.78 -16.34 -27.89
C PHE A 288 -12.56 -15.08 -28.32
N ASP A 289 -12.16 -13.89 -27.89
CA ASP A 289 -12.82 -12.62 -28.23
C ASP A 289 -12.41 -12.14 -29.64
N ILE A 290 -11.22 -12.52 -30.11
CA ILE A 290 -10.70 -12.19 -31.44
C ILE A 290 -11.19 -13.21 -32.48
N TRP A 291 -11.60 -14.40 -32.04
CA TRP A 291 -12.01 -15.51 -32.91
C TRP A 291 -13.12 -15.16 -33.92
N PRO A 292 -14.22 -14.46 -33.56
CA PRO A 292 -15.26 -14.07 -34.51
C PRO A 292 -14.76 -13.10 -35.58
N VAL A 293 -13.79 -12.24 -35.24
CA VAL A 293 -13.18 -11.29 -36.17
C VAL A 293 -12.25 -12.01 -37.15
N LEU A 294 -11.43 -12.95 -36.66
CA LEU A 294 -10.53 -13.77 -37.49
C LEU A 294 -11.28 -14.73 -38.41
N MET A 295 -12.44 -15.23 -37.97
CA MET A 295 -13.35 -16.06 -38.78
C MET A 295 -14.17 -15.26 -39.79
N GLY A 296 -14.07 -13.93 -39.77
CA GLY A 296 -14.82 -13.03 -40.66
C GLY A 296 -16.31 -12.91 -40.31
N GLU A 297 -16.72 -13.37 -39.13
CA GLU A 297 -18.10 -13.29 -38.64
C GLU A 297 -18.42 -11.88 -38.11
N GLN A 298 -17.41 -11.13 -37.66
CA GLN A 298 -17.51 -9.72 -37.29
C GLN A 298 -16.42 -8.88 -37.98
N PRO A 299 -16.74 -7.65 -38.43
CA PRO A 299 -15.72 -6.74 -38.94
C PRO A 299 -14.78 -6.29 -37.79
N PRO A 300 -13.49 -6.03 -38.07
CA PRO A 300 -12.57 -5.45 -37.09
C PRO A 300 -13.07 -4.08 -36.63
N TYR A 301 -12.81 -3.76 -35.36
CA TYR A 301 -13.23 -2.48 -34.78
C TYR A 301 -12.63 -1.31 -35.56
N SER A 302 -13.49 -0.37 -35.96
CA SER A 302 -13.13 0.84 -36.71
C SER A 302 -13.50 2.13 -35.96
N GLY A 303 -13.75 2.03 -34.66
CA GLY A 303 -14.12 3.17 -33.82
C GLY A 303 -12.91 3.95 -33.28
N PRO A 304 -13.15 4.98 -32.47
CA PRO A 304 -12.10 5.80 -31.89
C PRO A 304 -11.22 4.99 -30.94
N VAL A 305 -9.93 5.34 -30.92
CA VAL A 305 -8.93 4.71 -30.04
C VAL A 305 -8.35 5.75 -29.11
N THR A 306 -8.02 5.32 -27.89
CA THR A 306 -7.29 6.16 -26.93
C THR A 306 -5.87 6.47 -27.46
N PRO A 307 -5.16 7.48 -26.90
CA PRO A 307 -3.80 7.81 -27.31
C PRO A 307 -2.81 6.64 -27.20
N ASP A 308 -3.08 5.68 -26.32
CA ASP A 308 -2.31 4.45 -26.13
C ASP A 308 -2.78 3.27 -27.00
N GLY A 309 -3.75 3.50 -27.90
CA GLY A 309 -4.18 2.56 -28.94
C GLY A 309 -5.27 1.55 -28.53
N ARG A 310 -5.93 1.74 -27.39
CA ARG A 310 -7.05 0.90 -26.95
C ARG A 310 -8.37 1.38 -27.54
N GLU A 311 -9.29 0.45 -27.78
CA GLU A 311 -10.64 0.78 -28.23
C GLU A 311 -11.37 1.59 -27.15
N VAL A 312 -12.05 2.68 -27.52
CA VAL A 312 -12.86 3.46 -26.56
C VAL A 312 -14.18 2.73 -26.32
N ILE A 313 -14.18 1.83 -25.32
CA ILE A 313 -15.36 1.09 -24.89
C ILE A 313 -15.62 1.38 -23.41
N PHE A 314 -16.72 2.08 -23.14
CA PHE A 314 -17.21 2.27 -21.78
C PHE A 314 -17.95 1.00 -21.33
N TYR A 315 -17.32 0.20 -20.48
CA TYR A 315 -17.96 -1.02 -19.96
C TYR A 315 -18.91 -0.74 -18.80
N LYS A 316 -18.79 0.44 -18.17
CA LYS A 316 -19.63 0.84 -17.03
C LYS A 316 -19.73 2.36 -16.93
N VAL A 317 -20.93 2.86 -16.62
CA VAL A 317 -21.18 4.27 -16.31
C VAL A 317 -21.87 4.39 -14.96
N ILE A 318 -21.45 5.37 -14.16
CA ILE A 318 -22.05 5.70 -12.88
C ILE A 318 -22.59 7.12 -12.95
N ASP A 319 -23.92 7.25 -12.88
CA ASP A 319 -24.62 8.52 -12.90
C ASP A 319 -24.97 8.96 -11.47
N TYR A 320 -24.65 10.21 -11.16
CA TYR A 320 -24.99 10.87 -9.91
C TYR A 320 -25.97 12.01 -10.20
N ILE A 321 -27.24 11.77 -9.89
CA ILE A 321 -28.32 12.75 -10.08
C ILE A 321 -28.54 13.43 -8.73
N LEU A 322 -28.13 14.69 -8.60
CA LEU A 322 -28.28 15.45 -7.34
C LEU A 322 -29.46 16.43 -7.38
N HIS A 323 -29.92 16.79 -8.57
CA HIS A 323 -31.06 17.70 -8.74
C HIS A 323 -32.40 16.96 -8.59
N GLY A 324 -33.31 17.51 -7.79
CA GLY A 324 -34.61 16.88 -7.51
C GLY A 324 -34.50 15.75 -6.50
N LYS A 325 -34.82 14.52 -6.90
CA LYS A 325 -34.65 13.33 -6.05
C LYS A 325 -33.24 12.79 -6.25
N GLU A 326 -32.41 12.87 -5.20
CA GLU A 326 -31.06 12.27 -5.23
C GLU A 326 -31.15 10.78 -5.59
N ASP A 327 -30.52 10.41 -6.69
CA ASP A 327 -30.50 9.04 -7.21
C ASP A 327 -29.12 8.73 -7.82
N ILE A 328 -28.67 7.49 -7.65
CA ILE A 328 -27.37 7.03 -8.15
C ILE A 328 -27.61 5.77 -8.97
N LYS A 329 -27.25 5.81 -10.24
CA LYS A 329 -27.47 4.70 -11.17
C LYS A 329 -26.14 4.15 -11.63
N VAL A 330 -25.91 2.87 -11.35
CA VAL A 330 -24.76 2.13 -11.87
C VAL A 330 -25.25 1.31 -13.05
N ILE A 331 -24.73 1.62 -14.24
CA ILE A 331 -25.18 1.05 -15.51
C ILE A 331 -24.03 0.20 -16.06
N PRO A 332 -24.13 -1.14 -15.97
CA PRO A 332 -23.20 -2.03 -16.66
C PRO A 332 -23.50 -2.00 -18.17
N SER A 333 -22.46 -1.92 -18.99
CA SER A 333 -22.53 -1.90 -20.45
C SER A 333 -23.56 -0.88 -20.97
N PRO A 334 -23.31 0.44 -20.75
CA PRO A 334 -24.24 1.49 -21.14
C PRO A 334 -24.57 1.43 -22.63
N PRO A 335 -25.84 1.62 -23.02
CA PRO A 335 -26.21 1.64 -24.42
C PRO A 335 -25.66 2.91 -25.11
N ALA A 336 -25.45 2.86 -26.42
CA ALA A 336 -24.83 3.96 -27.16
C ALA A 336 -25.67 5.25 -27.16
N ASP A 337 -26.99 5.13 -26.97
CA ASP A 337 -27.94 6.24 -26.84
C ASP A 337 -28.07 6.76 -25.40
N HIS A 338 -27.24 6.26 -24.47
CA HIS A 338 -27.22 6.76 -23.10
C HIS A 338 -26.95 8.27 -23.08
N TRP A 339 -27.76 9.02 -22.34
CA TRP A 339 -27.76 10.49 -22.35
C TRP A 339 -26.39 11.14 -22.05
N ALA A 340 -25.56 10.52 -21.22
CA ALA A 340 -24.22 11.02 -20.93
C ALA A 340 -23.24 10.81 -22.09
N LEU A 341 -23.44 9.76 -22.91
CA LEU A 341 -22.54 9.35 -23.99
C LEU A 341 -22.99 9.87 -25.36
N VAL A 342 -24.29 10.08 -25.56
CA VAL A 342 -24.91 10.44 -26.85
C VAL A 342 -24.39 11.76 -27.42
N SER A 343 -23.92 12.67 -26.57
CA SER A 343 -23.32 13.95 -26.99
C SER A 343 -22.03 13.76 -27.79
N GLY A 344 -21.37 12.61 -27.68
CA GLY A 344 -20.04 12.35 -28.23
C GLY A 344 -18.89 12.96 -27.43
N LEU A 345 -19.19 13.82 -26.43
CA LEU A 345 -18.19 14.51 -25.64
C LEU A 345 -17.29 13.56 -24.84
N PRO A 346 -17.80 12.57 -24.09
CA PRO A 346 -16.92 11.65 -23.35
C PRO A 346 -16.01 10.83 -24.25
N THR A 347 -16.50 10.45 -25.44
CA THR A 347 -15.72 9.72 -26.44
C THR A 347 -14.57 10.57 -26.98
N TYR A 348 -14.85 11.84 -27.31
CA TYR A 348 -13.82 12.79 -27.74
C TYR A 348 -12.77 13.02 -26.66
N VAL A 349 -13.18 13.14 -25.39
CA VAL A 349 -12.24 13.29 -24.26
C VAL A 349 -11.40 12.04 -24.05
N ALA A 350 -11.98 10.84 -24.22
CA ALA A 350 -11.23 9.58 -24.15
C ALA A 350 -10.23 9.42 -25.32
N GLU A 351 -10.56 9.90 -26.52
CA GLU A 351 -9.69 9.85 -27.69
C GLU A 351 -8.56 10.90 -27.62
N SER A 352 -8.89 12.13 -27.26
CA SER A 352 -7.95 13.26 -27.25
C SER A 352 -7.12 13.36 -25.96
N GLY A 353 -7.67 12.94 -24.82
CA GLY A 353 -7.09 13.17 -23.50
C GLY A 353 -7.13 14.63 -23.05
N PHE A 354 -7.94 15.49 -23.68
CA PHE A 354 -8.05 16.91 -23.32
C PHE A 354 -9.27 17.23 -22.47
N ILE A 355 -9.15 18.28 -21.65
CA ILE A 355 -10.24 18.83 -20.85
C ILE A 355 -11.15 19.67 -21.78
N CYS A 356 -12.46 19.52 -21.64
CA CYS A 356 -13.44 20.29 -22.40
C CYS A 356 -14.43 21.00 -21.48
N ASN A 357 -14.43 22.34 -21.53
CA ASN A 357 -15.37 23.21 -20.82
C ASN A 357 -16.28 23.97 -21.81
N ILE A 358 -17.58 23.64 -21.80
CA ILE A 358 -18.62 24.17 -22.68
C ILE A 358 -19.58 25.04 -21.87
N MET A 359 -19.66 26.33 -22.24
CA MET A 359 -20.48 27.31 -21.51
C MET A 359 -21.96 27.26 -21.84
N ASN A 360 -22.29 27.04 -23.11
CA ASN A 360 -23.66 26.94 -23.59
C ASN A 360 -23.78 25.74 -24.51
N ALA A 361 -24.24 24.63 -23.95
CA ALA A 361 -24.43 23.38 -24.66
C ALA A 361 -25.42 23.50 -25.84
N ALA A 362 -26.40 24.40 -25.76
CA ALA A 362 -27.38 24.58 -26.84
C ALA A 362 -26.82 25.35 -28.05
N ALA A 363 -25.75 26.13 -27.86
CA ALA A 363 -25.10 26.89 -28.93
C ALA A 363 -23.86 26.18 -29.52
N ASP A 364 -23.50 25.01 -28.99
CA ASP A 364 -22.34 24.25 -29.46
C ASP A 364 -22.69 23.47 -30.74
N GLU A 365 -21.88 23.64 -31.79
CA GLU A 365 -22.07 22.98 -33.08
C GLU A 365 -21.28 21.66 -33.20
N MET A 366 -20.36 21.39 -32.27
CA MET A 366 -19.44 20.25 -32.34
C MET A 366 -20.03 18.99 -31.71
N PHE A 367 -20.83 19.16 -30.64
CA PHE A 367 -21.40 18.07 -29.87
C PHE A 367 -22.93 18.08 -29.90
N ASN A 368 -23.54 16.88 -29.91
CA ASN A 368 -24.98 16.74 -30.05
C ASN A 368 -25.67 16.70 -28.68
N PHE A 369 -25.81 17.85 -28.02
CA PHE A 369 -26.55 17.94 -26.77
C PHE A 369 -28.07 17.85 -27.00
N GLN A 370 -28.78 17.19 -26.08
CA GLN A 370 -30.24 17.10 -26.13
C GLN A 370 -30.87 18.46 -25.81
N THR A 371 -31.82 18.87 -26.64
CA THR A 371 -32.57 20.13 -26.49
C THR A 371 -33.84 19.98 -25.67
N GLU A 372 -34.40 18.77 -25.60
CA GLU A 372 -35.55 18.44 -24.77
C GLU A 372 -35.13 18.14 -23.32
N ALA A 373 -36.10 18.21 -22.41
CA ALA A 373 -35.87 17.85 -21.00
C ALA A 373 -35.56 16.35 -20.88
N LEU A 374 -34.50 16.03 -20.13
CA LEU A 374 -34.05 14.64 -19.93
C LEU A 374 -34.94 13.84 -19.00
N ASP A 375 -35.73 14.52 -18.16
CA ASP A 375 -36.69 13.89 -17.26
C ASP A 375 -37.86 14.82 -16.95
N ASP A 376 -38.84 14.28 -16.22
CA ASP A 376 -40.07 14.96 -15.80
C ASP A 376 -39.82 16.23 -14.97
N SER A 377 -38.59 16.47 -14.50
CA SER A 377 -38.21 17.69 -13.79
C SER A 377 -37.99 18.89 -14.71
N GLY A 378 -37.95 18.68 -16.03
CA GLY A 378 -37.66 19.74 -16.99
C GLY A 378 -36.16 20.06 -17.11
N TRP A 379 -35.28 19.18 -16.63
CA TRP A 379 -33.84 19.42 -16.60
C TRP A 379 -33.22 19.33 -17.99
N THR A 380 -32.47 20.36 -18.37
CA THR A 380 -31.76 20.48 -19.65
C THR A 380 -30.29 20.81 -19.40
N ILE A 381 -29.42 20.40 -20.33
CA ILE A 381 -27.98 20.66 -20.23
C ILE A 381 -27.71 22.10 -20.66
N LYS A 382 -27.15 22.91 -19.76
CA LYS A 382 -26.79 24.31 -19.98
C LYS A 382 -25.28 24.46 -20.17
N ASN A 383 -24.50 23.99 -19.19
CA ASN A 383 -23.04 24.02 -19.22
C ASN A 383 -22.46 22.66 -18.80
N VAL A 384 -21.29 22.33 -19.36
CA VAL A 384 -20.67 21.00 -19.22
C VAL A 384 -19.16 21.13 -19.06
N LEU A 385 -18.60 20.36 -18.15
CA LEU A 385 -17.16 20.21 -17.95
C LEU A 385 -16.80 18.72 -17.99
N SER A 386 -15.96 18.28 -18.92
CA SER A 386 -15.55 16.89 -19.09
C SER A 386 -14.03 16.73 -19.02
N LEU A 387 -13.56 15.77 -18.24
CA LEU A 387 -12.14 15.51 -17.98
C LEU A 387 -11.80 14.02 -18.07
N PRO A 388 -10.61 13.67 -18.60
CA PRO A 388 -10.12 12.30 -18.55
C PRO A 388 -9.64 11.93 -17.14
N ILE A 389 -9.84 10.67 -16.76
CA ILE A 389 -9.24 10.07 -15.56
C ILE A 389 -8.00 9.31 -16.02
N VAL A 390 -6.83 9.80 -15.62
CA VAL A 390 -5.54 9.32 -16.12
C VAL A 390 -4.76 8.64 -15.01
N ASN A 391 -4.26 7.43 -15.26
CA ASN A 391 -3.43 6.72 -14.30
C ASN A 391 -2.00 7.26 -14.24
N LYS A 392 -1.17 6.74 -13.33
CA LYS A 392 0.24 7.14 -13.19
C LYS A 392 1.09 6.87 -14.44
N LYS A 393 0.64 5.99 -15.33
CA LYS A 393 1.33 5.65 -16.58
C LYS A 393 0.86 6.51 -17.77
N GLU A 394 0.08 7.55 -17.51
CA GLU A 394 -0.53 8.41 -18.54
C GLU A 394 -1.54 7.68 -19.43
N GLU A 395 -2.10 6.57 -18.96
CA GLU A 395 -3.15 5.82 -19.65
C GLU A 395 -4.53 6.28 -19.15
N ILE A 396 -5.47 6.50 -20.05
CA ILE A 396 -6.83 6.92 -19.71
C ILE A 396 -7.59 5.69 -19.19
N VAL A 397 -8.14 5.80 -17.98
CA VAL A 397 -8.90 4.76 -17.27
C VAL A 397 -10.41 5.01 -17.38
N GLY A 398 -10.80 6.26 -17.59
CA GLY A 398 -12.19 6.66 -17.66
C GLY A 398 -12.33 8.13 -17.99
N VAL A 399 -13.57 8.60 -18.01
CA VAL A 399 -13.92 10.00 -18.24
C VAL A 399 -14.96 10.42 -17.20
N ALA A 400 -14.74 11.58 -16.59
CA ALA A 400 -15.69 12.21 -15.68
C ALA A 400 -16.31 13.44 -16.34
N THR A 401 -17.63 13.55 -16.33
CA THR A 401 -18.35 14.67 -16.92
C THR A 401 -19.31 15.27 -15.91
N PHE A 402 -19.21 16.58 -15.70
CA PHE A 402 -19.99 17.38 -14.76
C PHE A 402 -20.94 18.29 -15.55
N TYR A 403 -22.19 18.32 -15.14
CA TYR A 403 -23.25 19.04 -15.84
C TYR A 403 -23.91 20.06 -14.90
N ASN A 404 -24.12 21.26 -15.43
CA ASN A 404 -24.80 22.40 -14.81
C ASN A 404 -24.25 22.77 -13.43
N ARG A 405 -23.50 23.87 -13.36
CA ARG A 405 -23.11 24.47 -12.09
C ARG A 405 -24.34 25.01 -11.34
N LYS A 406 -24.43 24.74 -10.02
CA LYS A 406 -25.62 25.04 -9.21
C LYS A 406 -25.95 26.52 -9.06
N ASP A 407 -24.96 27.41 -9.20
CA ASP A 407 -25.16 28.86 -9.14
C ASP A 407 -25.57 29.47 -10.50
N GLY A 408 -25.77 28.63 -11.53
CA GLY A 408 -26.18 29.02 -12.87
C GLY A 408 -25.06 29.64 -13.72
N LYS A 409 -23.86 29.82 -13.17
CA LYS A 409 -22.71 30.34 -13.90
C LYS A 409 -22.06 29.24 -14.75
N PRO A 410 -21.34 29.59 -15.82
CA PRO A 410 -20.47 28.61 -16.48
C PRO A 410 -19.34 28.18 -15.54
N PHE A 411 -18.76 27.00 -15.79
CA PHE A 411 -17.57 26.54 -15.08
C PHE A 411 -16.38 27.46 -15.37
N ASP A 412 -15.63 27.80 -14.33
CA ASP A 412 -14.45 28.66 -14.42
C ASP A 412 -13.15 27.85 -14.29
N ASP A 413 -12.00 28.50 -14.47
CA ASP A 413 -10.67 27.89 -14.33
C ASP A 413 -10.44 27.23 -12.95
N HIS A 414 -11.07 27.74 -11.87
CA HIS A 414 -10.92 27.13 -10.55
C HIS A 414 -11.70 25.82 -10.44
N ASP A 415 -12.87 25.72 -11.07
CA ASP A 415 -13.61 24.47 -11.18
C ASP A 415 -12.83 23.46 -12.05
N GLU A 416 -12.25 23.89 -13.17
CA GLU A 416 -11.38 23.05 -14.01
C GLU A 416 -10.24 22.43 -13.18
N GLN A 417 -9.46 23.28 -12.48
CA GLN A 417 -8.36 22.82 -11.63
C GLN A 417 -8.81 21.92 -10.46
N LEU A 418 -10.00 22.17 -9.90
CA LEU A 418 -10.56 21.37 -8.82
C LEU A 418 -10.92 19.96 -9.30
N MET A 419 -11.64 19.87 -10.43
CA MET A 419 -12.06 18.59 -11.01
C MET A 419 -10.87 17.84 -11.61
N GLU A 420 -9.88 18.54 -12.14
CA GLU A 420 -8.62 17.95 -12.61
C GLU A 420 -7.87 17.31 -11.44
N ALA A 421 -7.71 18.01 -10.32
CA ALA A 421 -7.05 17.44 -9.14
C ALA A 421 -7.78 16.19 -8.61
N LEU A 422 -9.11 16.18 -8.65
CA LEU A 422 -9.92 15.01 -8.29
C LEU A 422 -9.68 13.82 -9.23
N THR A 423 -9.76 14.06 -10.54
CA THR A 423 -9.63 13.00 -11.56
C THR A 423 -8.20 12.44 -11.62
N GLN A 424 -7.17 13.27 -11.45
CA GLN A 424 -5.79 12.83 -11.26
C GLN A 424 -5.65 11.95 -10.02
N PHE A 425 -6.23 12.38 -8.89
CA PHE A 425 -6.18 11.61 -7.65
C PHE A 425 -6.87 10.24 -7.79
N LEU A 426 -8.06 10.20 -8.38
CA LEU A 426 -8.77 8.96 -8.68
C LEU A 426 -7.97 8.06 -9.63
N GLY A 427 -7.39 8.63 -10.69
CA GLY A 427 -6.56 7.88 -11.63
C GLY A 427 -5.31 7.26 -10.98
N TRP A 428 -4.64 7.96 -10.06
CA TRP A 428 -3.52 7.38 -9.30
C TRP A 428 -3.96 6.31 -8.31
N SER A 429 -5.17 6.41 -7.76
CA SER A 429 -5.71 5.43 -6.80
C SER A 429 -5.88 4.03 -7.40
N VAL A 430 -6.08 3.94 -8.72
CA VAL A 430 -6.17 2.69 -9.50
C VAL A 430 -4.90 1.83 -9.39
N LEU A 431 -3.74 2.42 -9.08
CA LEU A 431 -2.51 1.65 -8.89
C LEU A 431 -2.61 0.70 -7.68
N ASN A 432 -3.31 1.12 -6.63
CA ASN A 432 -3.45 0.32 -5.42
C ASN A 432 -4.27 -0.93 -5.72
N THR A 433 -5.42 -0.77 -6.37
CA THR A 433 -6.33 -1.87 -6.72
C THR A 433 -5.66 -2.89 -7.64
N ASP A 434 -4.94 -2.46 -8.67
CA ASP A 434 -4.15 -3.36 -9.55
C ASP A 434 -3.07 -4.13 -8.77
N THR A 435 -2.42 -3.47 -7.80
CA THR A 435 -1.40 -4.13 -6.96
C THR A 435 -2.01 -5.20 -6.05
N TYR A 436 -3.15 -4.90 -5.41
CA TYR A 436 -3.85 -5.87 -4.56
C TYR A 436 -4.43 -7.04 -5.36
N ASP A 437 -4.98 -6.80 -6.55
CA ASP A 437 -5.45 -7.87 -7.43
C ASP A 437 -4.30 -8.82 -7.83
N LYS A 438 -3.13 -8.26 -8.19
CA LYS A 438 -1.93 -9.06 -8.46
C LYS A 438 -1.45 -9.85 -7.25
N MET A 439 -1.51 -9.26 -6.06
CA MET A 439 -1.17 -9.94 -4.82
C MET A 439 -2.11 -11.13 -4.56
N ASN A 440 -3.43 -10.92 -4.70
CA ASN A 440 -4.43 -11.99 -4.54
C ASN A 440 -4.20 -13.13 -5.56
N LYS A 441 -3.89 -12.79 -6.82
CA LYS A 441 -3.54 -13.78 -7.85
C LYS A 441 -2.30 -14.60 -7.48
N LEU A 442 -1.29 -13.98 -6.85
CA LEU A 442 -0.09 -14.69 -6.39
C LEU A 442 -0.39 -15.59 -5.19
N GLU A 443 -1.24 -15.14 -4.26
CA GLU A 443 -1.69 -15.94 -3.12
C GLU A 443 -2.45 -17.19 -3.59
N ASN A 444 -3.41 -17.02 -4.51
CA ASN A 444 -4.12 -18.14 -5.12
C ASN A 444 -3.18 -19.13 -5.83
N ARG A 445 -2.14 -18.65 -6.52
CA ARG A 445 -1.13 -19.52 -7.14
C ARG A 445 -0.34 -20.32 -6.10
N LYS A 446 -0.01 -19.71 -4.97
CA LYS A 446 0.67 -20.37 -3.85
C LYS A 446 -0.21 -21.48 -3.28
N ASP A 447 -1.49 -21.20 -3.04
CA ASP A 447 -2.43 -22.18 -2.49
C ASP A 447 -2.61 -23.39 -3.43
N ILE A 448 -2.77 -23.14 -4.74
CA ILE A 448 -2.83 -24.22 -5.74
C ILE A 448 -1.54 -25.06 -5.75
N ALA A 449 -0.37 -24.41 -5.66
CA ALA A 449 0.90 -25.13 -5.62
C ALA A 449 1.05 -25.97 -4.33
N GLN A 450 0.56 -25.47 -3.20
CA GLN A 450 0.54 -26.22 -1.93
C GLN A 450 -0.36 -27.45 -2.02
N ASP A 451 -1.55 -27.34 -2.62
CA ASP A 451 -2.44 -28.47 -2.84
C ASP A 451 -1.79 -29.57 -3.71
N MET A 452 -1.05 -29.17 -4.75
CA MET A 452 -0.28 -30.12 -5.56
C MET A 452 0.79 -30.85 -4.73
N VAL A 453 1.50 -30.15 -3.84
CA VAL A 453 2.48 -30.75 -2.94
C VAL A 453 1.81 -31.74 -1.98
N LEU A 454 0.69 -31.34 -1.37
CA LEU A 454 -0.07 -32.20 -0.45
C LEU A 454 -0.54 -33.47 -1.17
N TYR A 455 -1.05 -33.36 -2.40
CA TYR A 455 -1.49 -34.52 -3.18
C TYR A 455 -0.37 -35.55 -3.41
N HIS A 456 0.86 -35.11 -3.63
CA HIS A 456 2.00 -36.00 -3.85
C HIS A 456 2.53 -36.64 -2.56
N VAL A 457 2.48 -35.91 -1.45
CA VAL A 457 3.02 -36.34 -0.16
C VAL A 457 2.01 -37.20 0.60
N LYS A 458 0.73 -36.85 0.53
CA LYS A 458 -0.36 -37.56 1.21
C LYS A 458 -0.42 -39.02 0.76
N CYS A 459 -0.56 -39.90 1.74
CA CYS A 459 -0.80 -41.32 1.53
C CYS A 459 -2.18 -41.50 0.89
N ARG A 460 -2.21 -42.18 -0.25
CA ARG A 460 -3.41 -42.43 -1.04
C ARG A 460 -4.21 -43.62 -0.49
N ASP A 461 -5.45 -43.74 -0.93
CA ASP A 461 -6.35 -44.80 -0.48
C ASP A 461 -5.95 -46.19 -0.99
N ASP A 462 -5.12 -46.29 -2.02
CA ASP A 462 -4.47 -47.54 -2.44
C ASP A 462 -3.24 -47.87 -1.58
N GLU A 463 -2.42 -46.86 -1.25
CA GLU A 463 -1.22 -47.05 -0.43
C GLU A 463 -1.56 -47.42 1.02
N ILE A 464 -2.63 -46.87 1.59
CA ILE A 464 -3.06 -47.17 2.95
C ILE A 464 -3.41 -48.66 3.14
N GLN A 465 -3.82 -49.34 2.06
CA GLN A 465 -4.14 -50.77 2.05
C GLN A 465 -2.92 -51.66 2.34
N ASN A 466 -1.69 -51.14 2.20
CA ASN A 466 -0.48 -51.88 2.57
C ASN A 466 -0.43 -52.18 4.08
N ILE A 467 -1.12 -51.38 4.90
CA ILE A 467 -1.18 -51.53 6.36
C ILE A 467 -2.63 -51.85 6.80
N LEU A 468 -3.59 -51.03 6.39
CA LEU A 468 -5.01 -51.22 6.65
C LEU A 468 -5.65 -51.98 5.48
N LYS A 469 -5.46 -53.30 5.45
CA LYS A 469 -5.96 -54.21 4.40
C LYS A 469 -7.49 -54.39 4.38
N THR A 470 -8.24 -53.31 4.46
CA THR A 470 -9.72 -53.33 4.57
C THR A 470 -10.39 -53.94 3.34
N ARG A 471 -9.81 -53.75 2.14
CA ARG A 471 -10.31 -54.38 0.92
C ARG A 471 -10.16 -55.90 0.96
N GLU A 472 -9.07 -56.41 1.54
CA GLU A 472 -8.84 -57.86 1.66
C GLU A 472 -9.77 -58.50 2.68
N TYR A 473 -9.95 -57.86 3.85
CA TYR A 473 -10.74 -58.43 4.95
C TYR A 473 -12.26 -58.19 4.82
N PHE A 474 -12.68 -57.05 4.27
CA PHE A 474 -14.06 -56.57 4.36
C PHE A 474 -14.67 -56.08 3.02
N ASP A 475 -13.90 -56.06 1.93
CA ASP A 475 -14.30 -55.54 0.60
C ASP A 475 -14.84 -54.09 0.66
N ARG A 476 -14.27 -53.27 1.55
CA ARG A 476 -14.66 -51.87 1.81
C ARG A 476 -13.45 -50.94 1.90
N GLU A 477 -13.64 -49.67 1.59
CA GLU A 477 -12.62 -48.64 1.83
C GLU A 477 -12.49 -48.33 3.32
N PRO A 478 -11.33 -47.82 3.80
CA PRO A 478 -11.12 -47.58 5.23
C PRO A 478 -12.15 -46.66 5.88
N ARG A 479 -12.61 -45.65 5.14
CA ARG A 479 -13.66 -44.70 5.56
C ARG A 479 -15.03 -45.34 5.81
N ASP A 480 -15.28 -46.52 5.25
CA ASP A 480 -16.55 -47.25 5.34
C ASP A 480 -16.48 -48.40 6.39
N CYS A 481 -15.35 -48.50 7.10
CA CYS A 481 -15.13 -49.45 8.19
C CYS A 481 -15.30 -48.78 9.55
N GLU A 482 -15.75 -49.55 10.54
CA GLU A 482 -15.83 -49.06 11.92
C GLU A 482 -14.45 -49.07 12.58
N GLU A 483 -14.22 -48.17 13.54
CA GLU A 483 -12.93 -48.05 14.25
C GLU A 483 -12.51 -49.34 14.97
N GLU A 484 -13.47 -50.14 15.45
CA GLU A 484 -13.18 -51.46 16.04
C GLU A 484 -12.67 -52.46 15.00
N GLU A 485 -13.23 -52.46 13.79
CA GLU A 485 -12.81 -53.31 12.67
C GLU A 485 -11.37 -52.94 12.22
N LEU A 486 -11.06 -51.65 12.12
CA LEU A 486 -9.73 -51.16 11.77
C LEU A 486 -8.69 -51.53 12.84
N LEU A 487 -9.06 -51.41 14.11
CA LEU A 487 -8.19 -51.81 15.22
C LEU A 487 -7.89 -53.32 15.21
N GLU A 488 -8.84 -54.17 14.81
CA GLU A 488 -8.60 -55.61 14.66
C GLU A 488 -7.59 -55.94 13.58
N ILE A 489 -7.63 -55.24 12.44
CA ILE A 489 -6.62 -55.38 11.38
C ILE A 489 -5.25 -54.95 11.94
N LEU A 490 -5.16 -53.78 12.57
CA LEU A 490 -3.89 -53.27 13.09
C LEU A 490 -3.28 -54.21 14.15
N LYS A 491 -4.09 -54.83 15.02
CA LYS A 491 -3.57 -55.82 15.98
C LYS A 491 -2.94 -57.05 15.32
N LYS A 492 -3.37 -57.42 14.11
CA LYS A 492 -2.82 -58.55 13.36
C LYS A 492 -1.58 -58.17 12.56
N GLU A 493 -1.58 -56.99 11.94
CA GLU A 493 -0.54 -56.55 11.02
C GLU A 493 0.64 -55.86 11.72
N LEU A 494 0.43 -55.20 12.87
CA LEU A 494 1.51 -54.53 13.59
C LEU A 494 2.50 -55.55 14.18
N PRO A 495 3.81 -55.28 14.12
CA PRO A 495 4.86 -56.26 14.45
C PRO A 495 4.95 -56.61 15.95
N GLY A 496 4.27 -55.85 16.80
CA GLY A 496 4.41 -55.89 18.26
C GLY A 496 5.74 -55.30 18.75
N PRO A 497 5.86 -54.99 20.06
CA PRO A 497 7.00 -54.23 20.58
C PRO A 497 8.30 -55.04 20.70
N LYS A 498 8.21 -56.38 20.74
CA LYS A 498 9.36 -57.27 20.99
C LYS A 498 10.07 -57.74 19.73
N LYS A 499 9.39 -57.76 18.57
CA LYS A 499 9.96 -58.31 17.33
C LYS A 499 11.18 -57.52 16.86
N PHE A 500 11.08 -56.20 16.89
CA PHE A 500 12.13 -55.27 16.44
C PHE A 500 12.80 -54.53 17.60
N GLU A 501 12.51 -54.88 18.85
CA GLU A 501 13.14 -54.26 20.04
C GLU A 501 13.04 -52.73 20.11
N ILE A 502 11.88 -52.15 19.74
CA ILE A 502 11.68 -50.69 19.66
C ILE A 502 11.85 -49.95 21.00
N TYR A 503 11.88 -50.67 22.13
CA TYR A 503 12.16 -50.14 23.48
C TYR A 503 13.65 -50.06 23.83
N ALA A 504 14.53 -50.64 23.01
CA ALA A 504 15.94 -50.74 23.30
C ALA A 504 16.73 -49.56 22.70
N PHE A 505 17.72 -49.06 23.44
CA PHE A 505 18.61 -48.00 22.93
C PHE A 505 19.50 -48.47 21.76
N HIS A 506 19.84 -49.77 21.71
CA HIS A 506 20.69 -50.37 20.68
C HIS A 506 19.93 -50.74 19.39
N PHE A 507 18.67 -50.32 19.23
CA PHE A 507 17.88 -50.53 18.02
C PHE A 507 18.65 -50.11 16.75
N SER A 508 18.55 -50.93 15.70
CA SER A 508 19.09 -50.66 14.37
C SER A 508 18.03 -50.93 13.31
N ASP A 509 17.89 -50.00 12.37
CA ASP A 509 16.89 -50.06 11.29
C ASP A 509 17.41 -50.70 9.99
N PHE A 510 18.69 -51.07 9.91
CA PHE A 510 19.29 -51.54 8.64
C PHE A 510 18.66 -52.82 8.09
N ASP A 511 18.14 -53.67 8.97
CA ASP A 511 17.46 -54.91 8.57
C ASP A 511 15.95 -54.72 8.34
N CYS A 512 15.43 -53.50 8.54
CA CYS A 512 14.02 -53.14 8.38
C CYS A 512 13.76 -52.47 7.02
N THR A 513 12.61 -52.74 6.42
CA THR A 513 12.11 -51.97 5.28
C THR A 513 11.52 -50.63 5.75
N GLU A 514 11.37 -49.65 4.85
CA GLU A 514 10.75 -48.36 5.21
C GLU A 514 9.31 -48.53 5.72
N LEU A 515 8.58 -49.52 5.19
CA LEU A 515 7.23 -49.85 5.64
C LEU A 515 7.23 -50.46 7.05
N ASP A 516 8.20 -51.31 7.38
CA ASP A 516 8.35 -51.84 8.75
C ASP A 516 8.54 -50.69 9.75
N LEU A 517 9.30 -49.65 9.39
CA LEU A 517 9.48 -48.47 10.23
C LEU A 517 8.18 -47.69 10.41
N VAL A 518 7.36 -47.54 9.37
CA VAL A 518 6.02 -46.92 9.49
C VAL A 518 5.15 -47.70 10.47
N THR A 519 5.10 -49.04 10.36
CA THR A 519 4.32 -49.86 11.31
C THR A 519 4.84 -49.79 12.74
N CYS A 520 6.17 -49.77 12.93
CA CYS A 520 6.78 -49.54 14.24
C CYS A 520 6.42 -48.16 14.82
N GLY A 521 6.38 -47.12 13.98
CA GLY A 521 6.00 -45.77 14.40
C GLY A 521 4.55 -45.71 14.88
N ILE A 522 3.63 -46.35 14.15
CA ILE A 522 2.23 -46.51 14.59
C ILE A 522 2.16 -47.27 15.92
N GLN A 523 2.93 -48.35 16.07
CA GLN A 523 3.00 -49.12 17.32
C GLN A 523 3.40 -48.24 18.52
N MET A 524 4.34 -47.29 18.34
CA MET A 524 4.76 -46.40 19.43
C MET A 524 3.60 -45.56 20.00
N TYR A 525 2.68 -45.07 19.17
CA TYR A 525 1.48 -44.35 19.63
C TYR A 525 0.53 -45.24 20.45
N TYR A 526 0.40 -46.52 20.08
CA TYR A 526 -0.36 -47.49 20.87
C TYR A 526 0.31 -47.81 22.21
N GLU A 527 1.64 -48.00 22.22
CA GLU A 527 2.40 -48.31 23.43
C GLU A 527 2.35 -47.19 24.47
N VAL A 528 2.34 -45.91 24.06
CA VAL A 528 2.19 -44.79 25.01
C VAL A 528 0.75 -44.58 25.49
N GLY A 529 -0.23 -45.24 24.86
CA GLY A 529 -1.64 -45.22 25.24
C GLY A 529 -2.45 -44.00 24.77
N VAL A 530 -1.90 -43.18 23.87
CA VAL A 530 -2.52 -41.90 23.46
C VAL A 530 -3.71 -42.09 22.50
N VAL A 531 -3.66 -43.13 21.66
CA VAL A 531 -4.71 -43.43 20.66
C VAL A 531 -6.07 -43.61 21.33
N LYS A 532 -6.14 -44.47 22.36
CA LYS A 532 -7.38 -44.72 23.11
C LYS A 532 -7.79 -43.52 23.97
N LYS A 533 -6.83 -42.82 24.56
CA LYS A 533 -7.09 -41.72 25.51
C LYS A 533 -7.66 -40.48 24.83
N PHE A 534 -7.12 -40.13 23.66
CA PHE A 534 -7.55 -38.96 22.88
C PHE A 534 -8.45 -39.32 21.70
N GLN A 535 -8.84 -40.60 21.58
CA GLN A 535 -9.70 -41.12 20.52
C GLN A 535 -9.16 -40.77 19.13
N VAL A 536 -7.86 -40.98 18.90
CA VAL A 536 -7.24 -40.72 17.59
C VAL A 536 -7.74 -41.76 16.59
N PRO A 537 -8.35 -41.36 15.45
CA PRO A 537 -8.85 -42.31 14.46
C PRO A 537 -7.72 -43.17 13.89
N GLN A 538 -7.95 -44.47 13.72
CA GLN A 538 -6.87 -45.37 13.27
C GLN A 538 -6.45 -45.08 11.84
N GLU A 539 -7.41 -44.78 10.96
CA GLU A 539 -7.13 -44.41 9.56
C GLU A 539 -6.22 -43.17 9.49
N VAL A 540 -6.57 -42.11 10.23
CA VAL A 540 -5.83 -40.84 10.24
C VAL A 540 -4.41 -41.04 10.76
N LEU A 541 -4.21 -41.85 11.81
CA LEU A 541 -2.87 -42.14 12.34
C LEU A 541 -2.00 -42.89 11.32
N VAL A 542 -2.55 -43.91 10.66
CA VAL A 542 -1.82 -44.67 9.62
C VAL A 542 -1.49 -43.76 8.44
N ARG A 543 -2.47 -42.97 7.98
CA ARG A 543 -2.30 -42.04 6.88
C ARG A 543 -1.27 -40.96 7.20
N PHE A 544 -1.27 -40.41 8.42
CA PHE A 544 -0.28 -39.47 8.91
C PHE A 544 1.13 -40.06 8.85
N MET A 545 1.36 -41.20 9.51
CA MET A 545 2.71 -41.81 9.58
C MET A 545 3.27 -42.17 8.20
N TYR A 546 2.43 -42.67 7.30
CA TYR A 546 2.83 -42.98 5.93
C TYR A 546 3.10 -41.69 5.13
N SER A 547 2.27 -40.66 5.27
CA SER A 547 2.49 -39.36 4.59
C SER A 547 3.77 -38.68 5.06
N VAL A 548 4.08 -38.73 6.36
CA VAL A 548 5.35 -38.24 6.90
C VAL A 548 6.51 -38.99 6.27
N SER A 549 6.46 -40.33 6.21
CA SER A 549 7.49 -41.14 5.54
C SER A 549 7.72 -40.72 4.09
N LYS A 550 6.65 -40.47 3.32
CA LYS A 550 6.72 -39.96 1.93
C LYS A 550 7.22 -38.51 1.82
N GLY A 551 6.99 -37.69 2.84
CA GLY A 551 7.43 -36.30 2.90
C GLY A 551 8.94 -36.14 3.11
N TYR A 552 9.63 -37.16 3.61
CA TYR A 552 11.08 -37.19 3.66
C TYR A 552 11.68 -37.43 2.27
N ARG A 553 12.77 -36.72 1.97
CA ARG A 553 13.46 -36.85 0.68
C ARG A 553 14.33 -38.09 0.62
N LYS A 554 14.53 -38.62 -0.58
CA LYS A 554 15.46 -39.72 -0.86
C LYS A 554 16.89 -39.18 -1.01
N ILE A 555 17.48 -38.80 0.12
CA ILE A 555 18.87 -38.32 0.24
C ILE A 555 19.69 -39.22 1.18
N THR A 556 20.99 -38.99 1.23
CA THR A 556 21.98 -39.89 1.85
C THR A 556 21.75 -40.09 3.35
N TYR A 557 21.60 -39.02 4.14
CA TYR A 557 21.42 -39.13 5.59
C TYR A 557 20.08 -38.57 6.10
N HIS A 558 19.72 -37.32 5.80
CA HIS A 558 18.47 -36.70 6.31
C HIS A 558 17.22 -37.20 5.56
N ASN A 559 16.93 -38.49 5.70
CA ASN A 559 15.81 -39.20 5.08
C ASN A 559 14.90 -39.83 6.16
N TRP A 560 13.88 -40.60 5.75
CA TRP A 560 12.90 -41.19 6.66
C TRP A 560 13.54 -42.07 7.76
N ARG A 561 14.64 -42.76 7.48
CA ARG A 561 15.33 -43.58 8.50
C ARG A 561 15.88 -42.74 9.64
N HIS A 562 16.43 -41.57 9.32
CA HIS A 562 16.87 -40.63 10.35
C HIS A 562 15.67 -40.13 11.17
N GLY A 563 14.63 -39.61 10.51
CA GLY A 563 13.41 -39.13 11.17
C GLY A 563 12.76 -40.19 12.08
N PHE A 564 12.70 -41.44 11.62
CA PHE A 564 12.22 -42.56 12.42
C PHE A 564 13.10 -42.86 13.64
N ASN A 565 14.42 -42.95 13.48
CA ASN A 565 15.35 -43.23 14.58
C ASN A 565 15.31 -42.14 15.66
N VAL A 566 15.11 -40.87 15.29
CA VAL A 566 14.90 -39.77 16.24
C VAL A 566 13.59 -39.96 17.01
N GLY A 567 12.48 -40.26 16.32
CA GLY A 567 11.21 -40.59 16.97
C GLY A 567 11.29 -41.82 17.89
N GLN A 568 11.99 -42.87 17.46
CA GLN A 568 12.25 -44.09 18.26
C GLN A 568 13.08 -43.80 19.51
N THR A 569 14.10 -42.94 19.39
CA THR A 569 14.92 -42.55 20.54
C THR A 569 14.12 -41.71 21.53
N MET A 570 13.28 -40.78 21.03
CA MET A 570 12.36 -40.00 21.87
C MET A 570 11.40 -40.92 22.63
N PHE A 571 10.77 -41.87 21.95
CA PHE A 571 9.94 -42.90 22.57
C PHE A 571 10.69 -43.69 23.65
N THR A 572 11.93 -44.11 23.37
CA THR A 572 12.76 -44.90 24.30
C THR A 572 13.18 -44.10 25.53
N LEU A 573 13.56 -42.82 25.36
CA LEU A 573 13.90 -41.93 26.48
C LEU A 573 12.70 -41.70 27.40
N LEU A 574 11.51 -41.51 26.83
CA LEU A 574 10.28 -41.33 27.60
C LEU A 574 9.88 -42.60 28.35
N THR A 575 10.00 -43.77 27.73
CA THR A 575 9.58 -45.05 28.31
C THR A 575 10.69 -45.73 29.12
N THR A 576 11.69 -46.33 28.47
CA THR A 576 12.83 -47.02 29.09
C THR A 576 13.69 -46.07 29.93
N GLY A 577 13.90 -44.84 29.46
CA GLY A 577 14.60 -43.79 30.21
C GLY A 577 13.79 -43.20 31.38
N LYS A 578 12.52 -43.59 31.53
CA LYS A 578 11.59 -43.15 32.59
C LYS A 578 11.34 -41.64 32.66
N LEU A 579 11.63 -40.89 31.59
CA LEU A 579 11.38 -39.44 31.55
C LEU A 579 9.90 -39.08 31.41
N LYS A 580 9.04 -40.01 30.96
CA LYS A 580 7.58 -39.81 30.85
C LYS A 580 6.93 -39.30 32.14
N ARG A 581 7.49 -39.61 33.32
CA ARG A 581 6.94 -39.20 34.62
C ARG A 581 6.83 -37.69 34.84
N TYR A 582 7.59 -36.87 34.12
CA TYR A 582 7.50 -35.40 34.22
C TYR A 582 6.46 -34.80 33.28
N TYR A 583 5.98 -35.59 32.32
CA TYR A 583 5.16 -35.13 31.21
C TYR A 583 3.80 -35.82 31.23
N THR A 584 2.79 -35.10 30.78
CA THR A 584 1.46 -35.63 30.50
C THR A 584 1.47 -36.44 29.19
N ASP A 585 0.47 -37.31 29.01
CA ASP A 585 0.34 -38.07 27.76
C ASP A 585 0.18 -37.17 26.51
N LEU A 586 -0.33 -35.95 26.69
CA LEU A 586 -0.46 -34.96 25.61
C LEU A 586 0.91 -34.40 25.19
N GLU A 587 1.74 -34.03 26.16
CA GLU A 587 3.11 -33.57 25.93
C GLU A 587 3.96 -34.69 25.30
N VAL A 588 3.77 -35.94 25.74
CA VAL A 588 4.41 -37.14 25.14
C VAL A 588 4.02 -37.31 23.68
N MET A 589 2.72 -37.19 23.36
CA MET A 589 2.23 -37.27 21.99
C MET A 589 2.86 -36.17 21.12
N ALA A 590 2.94 -34.93 21.63
CA ALA A 590 3.56 -33.81 20.93
C ALA A 590 5.05 -34.05 20.66
N MET A 591 5.82 -34.51 21.65
CA MET A 591 7.26 -34.76 21.52
C MET A 591 7.59 -35.88 20.53
N ILE A 592 6.83 -36.98 20.53
CA ILE A 592 7.00 -38.07 19.57
C ILE A 592 6.68 -37.57 18.16
N THR A 593 5.58 -36.84 18.00
CA THR A 593 5.17 -36.27 16.70
C THR A 593 6.22 -35.28 16.19
N ALA A 594 6.75 -34.42 17.05
CA ALA A 594 7.84 -33.49 16.70
C ALA A 594 9.11 -34.25 16.26
N GLY A 595 9.46 -35.35 16.93
CA GLY A 595 10.60 -36.18 16.56
C GLY A 595 10.48 -36.75 15.13
N PHE A 596 9.28 -37.17 14.72
CA PHE A 596 9.03 -37.64 13.35
C PHE A 596 8.96 -36.54 12.30
N LEU A 597 8.75 -35.27 12.68
CA LEU A 597 8.59 -34.14 11.76
C LEU A 597 9.82 -33.24 11.64
N HIS A 598 10.77 -33.35 12.58
CA HIS A 598 11.79 -32.31 12.78
C HIS A 598 12.65 -31.99 11.55
N ASP A 599 12.82 -32.96 10.64
CA ASP A 599 13.67 -32.89 9.45
C ASP A 599 12.92 -33.17 8.13
N ILE A 600 11.59 -33.07 8.16
CA ILE A 600 10.77 -33.33 6.98
C ILE A 600 11.12 -32.36 5.83
N ASP A 601 11.21 -32.86 4.60
CA ASP A 601 11.63 -32.07 3.43
C ASP A 601 13.06 -31.48 3.50
N HIS A 602 13.97 -32.05 4.30
CA HIS A 602 15.37 -31.63 4.32
C HIS A 602 16.04 -31.78 2.94
N ARG A 603 16.86 -30.79 2.55
CA ARG A 603 17.41 -30.64 1.18
C ARG A 603 18.84 -31.15 1.01
N GLY A 604 19.45 -31.68 2.06
CA GLY A 604 20.84 -32.16 2.06
C GLY A 604 21.89 -31.04 2.15
N THR A 605 21.48 -29.85 2.58
CA THR A 605 22.37 -28.69 2.75
C THR A 605 22.00 -27.94 4.01
N ASN A 606 22.97 -27.36 4.72
CA ASN A 606 22.74 -26.67 5.99
C ASN A 606 22.24 -25.21 5.85
N ASN A 607 21.85 -24.62 7.00
CA ASN A 607 21.40 -23.23 7.11
C ASN A 607 22.40 -22.20 6.53
N LEU A 608 23.71 -22.43 6.69
CA LEU A 608 24.74 -21.51 6.17
C LEU A 608 24.73 -21.47 4.64
N TYR A 609 24.56 -22.63 3.99
CA TYR A 609 24.46 -22.71 2.55
C TYR A 609 23.22 -21.96 2.03
N GLN A 610 22.07 -22.10 2.69
CA GLN A 610 20.83 -21.40 2.29
C GLN A 610 20.99 -19.88 2.25
N VAL A 611 21.72 -19.32 3.22
CA VAL A 611 22.05 -17.88 3.28
C VAL A 611 23.01 -17.51 2.15
N LYS A 612 24.09 -18.28 1.95
CA LYS A 612 25.08 -18.02 0.89
C LYS A 612 24.46 -18.10 -0.51
N SER A 613 23.55 -19.04 -0.73
CA SER A 613 22.88 -19.25 -2.02
C SER A 613 21.69 -18.31 -2.25
N GLN A 614 21.38 -17.40 -1.31
CA GLN A 614 20.26 -16.46 -1.39
C GLN A 614 18.90 -17.15 -1.65
N ASN A 615 18.71 -18.35 -1.06
CA ASN A 615 17.50 -19.13 -1.23
C ASN A 615 16.27 -18.35 -0.70
N PRO A 616 15.09 -18.45 -1.33
CA PRO A 616 13.86 -17.86 -0.81
C PRO A 616 13.59 -18.13 0.67
N LEU A 617 13.93 -19.33 1.18
CA LEU A 617 13.79 -19.68 2.61
C LEU A 617 14.62 -18.76 3.51
N ALA A 618 15.83 -18.37 3.08
CA ALA A 618 16.69 -17.44 3.82
C ALA A 618 16.18 -15.99 3.77
N LYS A 619 15.33 -15.65 2.80
CA LYS A 619 14.64 -14.35 2.74
C LYS A 619 13.38 -14.33 3.60
N LEU A 620 12.71 -15.49 3.70
CA LEU A 620 11.50 -15.66 4.50
C LEU A 620 11.82 -15.74 6.01
N HIS A 621 12.91 -16.42 6.38
CA HIS A 621 13.29 -16.64 7.77
C HIS A 621 14.66 -16.03 8.09
N GLY A 622 14.77 -15.32 9.23
CA GLY A 622 16.01 -14.71 9.68
C GLY A 622 16.91 -15.58 10.58
N SER A 623 16.37 -16.66 11.15
CA SER A 623 17.10 -17.60 12.03
C SER A 623 16.46 -18.98 12.00
N SER A 624 17.28 -20.03 12.18
CA SER A 624 16.86 -21.45 12.16
C SER A 624 15.98 -21.74 10.93
N ILE A 625 16.58 -21.47 9.75
CA ILE A 625 15.86 -21.34 8.47
C ILE A 625 15.18 -22.67 8.10
N LEU A 626 15.92 -23.77 8.15
CA LEU A 626 15.42 -25.09 7.81
C LEU A 626 14.48 -25.63 8.90
N GLU A 627 14.78 -25.42 10.17
CA GLU A 627 13.94 -25.87 11.28
C GLU A 627 12.55 -25.22 11.24
N ARG A 628 12.48 -23.94 10.84
CA ARG A 628 11.19 -23.25 10.61
C ARG A 628 10.45 -23.79 9.38
N HIS A 629 11.18 -24.15 8.33
CA HIS A 629 10.59 -24.80 7.15
C HIS A 629 10.00 -26.17 7.50
N HIS A 630 10.72 -27.00 8.26
CA HIS A 630 10.25 -28.30 8.74
C HIS A 630 8.97 -28.14 9.58
N LEU A 631 8.96 -27.14 10.45
CA LEU A 631 7.80 -26.80 11.27
C LEU A 631 6.59 -26.36 10.43
N GLU A 632 6.78 -25.44 9.49
CA GLU A 632 5.72 -24.96 8.61
C GLU A 632 5.14 -26.10 7.76
N PHE A 633 6.00 -26.96 7.24
CA PHE A 633 5.59 -28.14 6.47
C PHE A 633 4.83 -29.16 7.33
N GLY A 634 5.29 -29.41 8.56
CA GLY A 634 4.59 -30.28 9.52
C GLY A 634 3.21 -29.76 9.88
N LYS A 635 3.08 -28.44 10.14
CA LYS A 635 1.79 -27.79 10.38
C LYS A 635 0.88 -27.82 9.16
N PHE A 636 1.45 -27.62 7.97
CA PHE A 636 0.72 -27.73 6.70
C PHE A 636 0.10 -29.12 6.52
N LEU A 637 0.86 -30.20 6.79
CA LEU A 637 0.31 -31.56 6.75
C LEU A 637 -0.81 -31.76 7.79
N LEU A 638 -0.62 -31.27 9.01
CA LEU A 638 -1.60 -31.40 10.10
C LEU A 638 -2.81 -30.45 9.96
N ALA A 639 -2.80 -29.53 8.99
CA ALA A 639 -3.95 -28.69 8.67
C ALA A 639 -5.01 -29.44 7.84
N ASP A 640 -4.62 -30.49 7.11
CA ASP A 640 -5.54 -31.38 6.41
C ASP A 640 -6.25 -32.30 7.41
N GLU A 641 -7.58 -32.28 7.41
CA GLU A 641 -8.41 -33.01 8.37
C GLU A 641 -8.13 -34.52 8.36
N SER A 642 -7.88 -35.13 7.20
CA SER A 642 -7.61 -36.56 7.09
C SER A 642 -6.19 -36.99 7.52
N LEU A 643 -5.30 -36.03 7.80
CA LEU A 643 -3.96 -36.25 8.35
C LEU A 643 -3.84 -35.77 9.80
N ASN A 644 -4.80 -35.00 10.29
CA ASN A 644 -4.72 -34.35 11.58
C ASN A 644 -5.05 -35.30 12.75
N ILE A 645 -4.03 -35.92 13.32
CA ILE A 645 -4.15 -36.77 14.51
C ILE A 645 -4.63 -36.03 15.78
N PHE A 646 -4.77 -34.70 15.73
CA PHE A 646 -5.22 -33.86 16.84
C PHE A 646 -6.68 -33.39 16.70
N GLN A 647 -7.42 -33.83 15.67
CA GLN A 647 -8.77 -33.34 15.37
C GLN A 647 -9.80 -33.49 16.51
N ASN A 648 -9.64 -34.50 17.38
CA ASN A 648 -10.54 -34.75 18.51
C ASN A 648 -10.13 -34.03 19.80
N LEU A 649 -9.05 -33.24 19.77
CA LEU A 649 -8.63 -32.42 20.90
C LEU A 649 -9.42 -31.13 20.98
N ASN A 650 -9.57 -30.58 22.19
CA ASN A 650 -10.14 -29.24 22.33
C ASN A 650 -9.14 -28.16 21.89
N ARG A 651 -9.62 -26.93 21.68
CA ARG A 651 -8.79 -25.82 21.19
C ARG A 651 -7.57 -25.55 22.06
N ARG A 652 -7.71 -25.57 23.39
CA ARG A 652 -6.60 -25.31 24.33
C ARG A 652 -5.53 -26.40 24.26
N GLN A 653 -5.94 -27.66 24.14
CA GLN A 653 -5.01 -28.77 23.97
C GLN A 653 -4.27 -28.68 22.63
N THR A 654 -4.98 -28.33 21.55
CA THR A 654 -4.41 -28.16 20.21
C THR A 654 -3.38 -27.02 20.18
N GLU A 655 -3.74 -25.85 20.71
CA GLU A 655 -2.81 -24.71 20.87
C GLU A 655 -1.56 -25.11 21.68
N HIS A 656 -1.74 -25.88 22.76
CA HIS A 656 -0.63 -26.33 23.59
C HIS A 656 0.27 -27.34 22.88
N VAL A 657 -0.29 -28.30 22.14
CA VAL A 657 0.48 -29.28 21.36
C VAL A 657 1.33 -28.59 20.30
N PHE A 658 0.74 -27.67 19.54
CA PHE A 658 1.49 -26.95 18.52
C PHE A 658 2.59 -26.07 19.12
N HIS A 659 2.35 -25.40 20.26
CA HIS A 659 3.41 -24.69 20.98
C HIS A 659 4.59 -25.60 21.36
N LEU A 660 4.32 -26.82 21.81
CA LEU A 660 5.37 -27.78 22.16
C LEU A 660 6.11 -28.31 20.92
N ILE A 661 5.40 -28.60 19.83
CA ILE A 661 6.00 -29.00 18.56
C ILE A 661 6.92 -27.88 18.03
N ASP A 662 6.48 -26.62 18.09
CA ASP A 662 7.27 -25.45 17.70
C ASP A 662 8.60 -25.39 18.47
N ILE A 663 8.53 -25.50 19.80
CA ILE A 663 9.72 -25.47 20.65
C ILE A 663 10.63 -26.65 20.35
N ALA A 664 10.07 -27.85 20.23
CA ALA A 664 10.84 -29.07 20.05
C ALA A 664 11.59 -29.07 18.70
N ILE A 665 10.90 -28.74 17.59
CA ILE A 665 11.50 -28.71 16.26
C ILE A 665 12.53 -27.57 16.17
N ILE A 666 12.23 -26.36 16.63
CA ILE A 666 13.20 -25.26 16.56
C ILE A 666 14.45 -25.55 17.42
N ALA A 667 14.30 -26.31 18.50
CA ALA A 667 15.41 -26.67 19.39
C ALA A 667 16.43 -27.67 18.79
N THR A 668 16.16 -28.28 17.63
CA THR A 668 17.15 -29.13 16.95
C THR A 668 18.33 -28.33 16.42
N ASP A 669 18.17 -27.02 16.19
CA ASP A 669 19.27 -26.13 15.79
C ASP A 669 20.35 -26.07 16.89
N LEU A 670 21.54 -26.60 16.55
CA LEU A 670 22.70 -26.64 17.45
C LEU A 670 23.12 -25.24 17.94
N ALA A 671 22.83 -24.16 17.21
CA ALA A 671 23.11 -22.80 17.67
C ALA A 671 22.33 -22.43 18.93
N LEU A 672 21.11 -22.98 19.10
CA LEU A 672 20.28 -22.79 20.27
C LEU A 672 20.68 -23.74 21.41
N TYR A 673 21.07 -24.98 21.09
CA TYR A 673 21.59 -25.95 22.06
C TYR A 673 22.69 -25.36 22.96
N PHE A 674 23.70 -24.72 22.38
CA PHE A 674 24.82 -24.14 23.16
C PHE A 674 24.37 -23.05 24.15
N LYS A 675 23.27 -22.35 23.88
CA LYS A 675 22.69 -21.35 24.79
C LYS A 675 21.88 -21.99 25.92
N LYS A 676 21.31 -23.17 25.69
CA LYS A 676 20.39 -23.86 26.63
C LYS A 676 21.09 -24.87 27.54
N ARG A 677 22.22 -25.43 27.11
CA ARG A 677 22.93 -26.50 27.85
C ARG A 677 23.36 -26.13 29.28
N THR A 678 23.72 -24.87 29.53
CA THR A 678 24.11 -24.41 30.87
C THR A 678 22.92 -24.27 31.82
N MET A 679 21.73 -23.93 31.29
CA MET A 679 20.50 -23.94 32.07
C MET A 679 20.08 -25.36 32.41
N PHE A 680 20.25 -26.30 31.47
CA PHE A 680 20.00 -27.72 31.72
C PHE A 680 20.90 -28.28 32.82
N GLN A 681 22.21 -28.00 32.79
CA GLN A 681 23.13 -28.43 33.86
C GLN A 681 22.68 -27.98 35.24
N LYS A 682 22.23 -26.73 35.39
CA LYS A 682 21.67 -26.22 36.65
C LYS A 682 20.39 -26.93 37.08
N ILE A 683 19.57 -27.40 36.13
CA ILE A 683 18.38 -28.21 36.42
C ILE A 683 18.82 -29.59 36.95
N VAL A 684 19.83 -30.21 36.33
CA VAL A 684 20.40 -31.48 36.79
C VAL A 684 20.99 -31.33 38.19
N ASP A 685 21.82 -30.32 38.44
CA ASP A 685 22.40 -30.06 39.76
C ASP A 685 21.31 -29.84 40.82
N LEU A 686 20.23 -29.12 40.49
CA LEU A 686 19.10 -28.93 41.39
C LEU A 686 18.40 -30.27 41.70
N SER A 687 18.28 -31.17 40.73
CA SER A 687 17.65 -32.47 40.95
C SER A 687 18.41 -33.32 41.97
N GLU A 688 19.74 -33.22 42.02
CA GLU A 688 20.59 -33.93 42.98
C GLU A 688 20.41 -33.41 44.42
N THR A 689 19.88 -32.20 44.60
CA THR A 689 19.61 -31.63 45.95
C THR A 689 18.35 -32.20 46.61
N TYR A 690 17.48 -32.89 45.85
CA TYR A 690 16.26 -33.50 46.38
C TYR A 690 16.53 -34.94 46.83
N GLU A 691 16.34 -35.23 48.12
CA GLU A 691 16.53 -36.59 48.69
C GLU A 691 15.45 -37.60 48.26
N GLU A 692 14.23 -37.13 48.01
CA GLU A 692 13.10 -37.96 47.59
C GLU A 692 12.71 -37.72 46.13
N GLU A 693 12.80 -38.78 45.31
CA GLU A 693 12.46 -38.75 43.88
C GLU A 693 11.03 -38.25 43.61
N LYS A 694 10.06 -38.63 44.46
CA LYS A 694 8.66 -38.20 44.29
C LYS A 694 8.50 -36.69 44.42
N LYS A 695 9.18 -36.06 45.39
CA LYS A 695 9.13 -34.60 45.58
C LYS A 695 9.70 -33.86 44.38
N TRP A 696 10.78 -34.40 43.79
CA TRP A 696 11.35 -33.86 42.55
C TRP A 696 10.38 -33.97 41.37
N VAL A 697 9.73 -35.12 41.20
CA VAL A 697 8.74 -35.32 40.12
C VAL A 697 7.56 -34.35 40.27
N ASP A 698 7.00 -34.22 41.47
CA ASP A 698 5.87 -33.32 41.72
C ASP A 698 6.25 -31.84 41.45
N PHE A 699 7.48 -31.44 41.84
CA PHE A 699 8.02 -30.12 41.52
C PHE A 699 8.20 -29.89 40.01
N MET A 700 8.84 -30.84 39.31
CA MET A 700 9.08 -30.75 37.86
C MET A 700 7.79 -30.77 37.05
N SER A 701 6.77 -31.50 37.50
CA SER A 701 5.48 -31.59 36.79
C SER A 701 4.74 -30.24 36.77
N LEU A 702 4.94 -29.39 37.77
CA LEU A 702 4.32 -28.06 37.88
C LEU A 702 5.11 -26.97 37.16
N GLU A 703 6.42 -27.14 37.02
CA GLU A 703 7.32 -26.13 36.48
C GLU A 703 7.45 -26.21 34.94
N THR A 704 6.67 -25.41 34.23
CA THR A 704 6.57 -25.44 32.76
C THR A 704 7.88 -25.13 32.04
N THR A 705 8.57 -24.05 32.43
CA THR A 705 9.80 -23.60 31.75
C THR A 705 10.92 -24.65 31.81
N ARG A 706 11.05 -25.36 32.94
CA ARG A 706 12.07 -26.41 33.09
C ARG A 706 11.75 -27.62 32.23
N LYS A 707 10.48 -28.00 32.12
CA LYS A 707 10.04 -29.08 31.22
C LYS A 707 10.38 -28.77 29.76
N GLU A 708 10.17 -27.53 29.32
CA GLU A 708 10.52 -27.10 27.95
C GLU A 708 12.04 -27.14 27.71
N ILE A 709 12.86 -26.73 28.67
CA ILE A 709 14.33 -26.82 28.56
C ILE A 709 14.77 -28.29 28.48
N VAL A 710 14.23 -29.17 29.33
CA VAL A 710 14.54 -30.60 29.28
C VAL A 710 14.07 -31.22 27.97
N MET A 711 12.89 -30.83 27.46
CA MET A 711 12.37 -31.27 26.16
C MET A 711 13.29 -30.85 25.01
N ALA A 712 13.73 -29.59 24.98
CA ALA A 712 14.66 -29.09 23.98
C ALA A 712 15.99 -29.89 23.97
N MET A 713 16.57 -30.11 25.16
CA MET A 713 17.80 -30.90 25.30
C MET A 713 17.59 -32.37 24.92
N MET A 714 16.43 -32.93 25.24
CA MET A 714 16.06 -34.30 24.89
C MET A 714 15.89 -34.43 23.38
N MET A 715 15.32 -33.44 22.69
CA MET A 715 15.22 -33.43 21.24
C MET A 715 16.60 -33.42 20.59
N THR A 716 17.52 -32.55 21.02
CA THR A 716 18.91 -32.56 20.52
C THR A 716 19.63 -33.88 20.81
N ALA A 717 19.37 -34.50 21.97
CA ALA A 717 19.90 -35.83 22.26
C ALA A 717 19.33 -36.90 21.30
N CYS A 718 18.03 -36.85 20.98
CA CYS A 718 17.43 -37.80 20.04
C CYS A 718 17.98 -37.63 18.62
N ASP A 719 18.12 -36.39 18.15
CA ASP A 719 18.70 -36.05 16.85
C ASP A 719 20.12 -36.63 16.71
N LEU A 720 20.96 -36.44 17.72
CA LEU A 720 22.33 -36.95 17.73
C LEU A 720 22.46 -38.42 18.15
N SER A 721 21.36 -39.18 18.29
CA SER A 721 21.36 -40.52 18.88
C SER A 721 22.13 -41.57 18.09
N ALA A 722 22.34 -41.38 16.79
CA ALA A 722 23.09 -42.30 15.96
C ALA A 722 24.53 -42.54 16.45
N ILE A 723 25.13 -41.56 17.14
CA ILE A 723 26.48 -41.67 17.71
C ILE A 723 26.57 -42.62 18.92
N THR A 724 25.42 -42.97 19.52
CA THR A 724 25.33 -43.84 20.70
C THR A 724 25.13 -45.31 20.36
N LYS A 725 24.86 -45.60 19.08
CA LYS A 725 24.56 -46.94 18.58
C LYS A 725 25.84 -47.80 18.55
N PRO A 726 25.72 -49.14 18.50
CA PRO A 726 26.89 -50.02 18.35
C PRO A 726 27.76 -49.64 17.14
N TRP A 727 29.05 -49.93 17.23
CA TRP A 727 30.07 -49.51 16.23
C TRP A 727 29.71 -49.88 14.78
N GLU A 728 29.16 -51.07 14.56
CA GLU A 728 28.74 -51.55 13.24
C GLU A 728 27.67 -50.67 12.60
N VAL A 729 26.84 -50.02 13.43
CA VAL A 729 25.82 -49.06 13.00
C VAL A 729 26.44 -47.68 12.84
N GLN A 730 27.11 -47.21 13.90
CA GLN A 730 27.69 -45.87 13.96
C GLN A 730 28.65 -45.62 12.79
N SER A 731 29.50 -46.58 12.45
CA SER A 731 30.52 -46.41 11.42
C SER A 731 29.91 -46.20 10.03
N LYS A 732 28.79 -46.87 9.72
CA LYS A 732 28.02 -46.70 8.47
C LYS A 732 27.29 -45.37 8.43
N VAL A 733 26.69 -44.96 9.55
CA VAL A 733 26.00 -43.67 9.65
C VAL A 733 26.98 -42.52 9.48
N ALA A 734 28.15 -42.57 10.12
CA ALA A 734 29.17 -41.53 10.00
C ALA A 734 29.66 -41.34 8.55
N LEU A 735 29.76 -42.43 7.78
CA LEU A 735 30.09 -42.35 6.35
C LEU A 735 28.95 -41.72 5.52
N SER A 736 27.70 -42.00 5.88
CA SER A 736 26.53 -41.41 5.20
C SER A 736 26.45 -39.91 5.44
N VAL A 737 26.65 -39.47 6.68
CA VAL A 737 26.74 -38.05 7.06
C VAL A 737 27.90 -37.36 6.35
N ALA A 738 29.09 -38.00 6.32
CA ALA A 738 30.25 -37.45 5.63
C ALA A 738 30.01 -37.32 4.12
N ALA A 739 29.35 -38.30 3.50
CA ALA A 739 29.00 -38.24 2.08
C ALA A 739 28.10 -37.05 1.76
N GLU A 740 27.09 -36.78 2.58
CA GLU A 740 26.21 -35.62 2.41
C GLU A 740 26.96 -34.29 2.57
N PHE A 741 27.86 -34.18 3.56
CA PHE A 741 28.72 -33.00 3.71
C PHE A 741 29.65 -32.81 2.50
N TRP A 742 30.16 -33.89 1.90
CA TRP A 742 30.97 -33.82 0.69
C TRP A 742 30.14 -33.40 -0.52
N GLU A 743 28.92 -33.89 -0.67
CA GLU A 743 27.97 -33.45 -1.70
C GLU A 743 27.67 -31.95 -1.58
N GLN A 744 27.44 -31.45 -0.35
CA GLN A 744 27.31 -30.01 -0.11
C GLN A 744 28.62 -29.26 -0.46
N GLY A 745 29.78 -29.78 -0.07
CA GLY A 745 31.07 -29.15 -0.38
C GLY A 745 31.35 -29.06 -1.89
N ASP A 746 30.93 -30.07 -2.64
CA ASP A 746 31.02 -30.07 -4.10
C ASP A 746 30.07 -29.03 -4.72
N LEU A 747 28.87 -28.83 -4.15
CA LEU A 747 27.95 -27.75 -4.52
C LEU A 747 28.51 -26.36 -4.20
N GLU A 748 29.11 -26.16 -3.02
CA GLU A 748 29.77 -24.89 -2.65
C GLU A 748 30.90 -24.55 -3.62
N ARG A 749 31.68 -25.56 -4.01
CA ARG A 749 32.77 -25.41 -4.97
C ARG A 749 32.28 -25.05 -6.38
N THR A 750 31.21 -25.69 -6.83
CA THR A 750 30.71 -25.56 -8.21
C THR A 750 29.83 -24.33 -8.41
N VAL A 751 28.92 -24.05 -7.46
CA VAL A 751 27.90 -23.00 -7.60
C VAL A 751 28.36 -21.67 -7.02
N LEU A 752 29.10 -21.70 -5.90
CA LEU A 752 29.55 -20.49 -5.21
C LEU A 752 31.02 -20.15 -5.49
N GLU A 753 31.74 -21.01 -6.23
CA GLU A 753 33.17 -20.88 -6.53
C GLU A 753 34.04 -20.71 -5.26
N GLN A 754 33.61 -21.30 -4.15
CA GLN A 754 34.31 -21.23 -2.86
C GLN A 754 35.03 -22.53 -2.53
N GLN A 755 36.18 -22.44 -1.86
CA GLN A 755 36.81 -23.63 -1.29
C GLN A 755 36.08 -24.05 -0.01
N PRO A 756 35.50 -25.26 0.05
CA PRO A 756 34.81 -25.74 1.24
C PRO A 756 35.80 -25.96 2.39
N ILE A 757 35.29 -25.93 3.61
CA ILE A 757 36.07 -26.27 4.81
C ILE A 757 36.48 -27.76 4.78
N PRO A 758 37.55 -28.17 5.48
CA PRO A 758 38.04 -29.56 5.45
C PRO A 758 36.98 -30.64 5.75
N MET A 759 36.00 -30.34 6.60
CA MET A 759 34.90 -31.24 6.92
C MET A 759 34.02 -31.61 5.73
N MET A 760 33.92 -30.72 4.74
CA MET A 760 33.12 -30.86 3.53
C MET A 760 33.98 -31.16 2.29
N ASP A 761 35.29 -31.34 2.44
CA ASP A 761 36.18 -31.66 1.32
C ASP A 761 36.42 -33.17 1.22
N ARG A 762 35.90 -33.79 0.15
CA ARG A 762 36.04 -35.23 -0.10
C ARG A 762 37.50 -35.69 -0.18
N ASN A 763 38.42 -34.82 -0.58
CA ASN A 763 39.86 -35.13 -0.65
C ASN A 763 40.50 -35.28 0.74
N LYS A 764 39.83 -34.82 1.80
CA LYS A 764 40.29 -34.92 3.19
C LYS A 764 39.54 -35.99 3.98
N ALA A 765 38.91 -36.95 3.30
CA ALA A 765 38.17 -38.04 3.93
C ALA A 765 38.97 -38.83 4.98
N ALA A 766 40.30 -38.94 4.80
CA ALA A 766 41.16 -39.63 5.76
C ALA A 766 41.28 -38.91 7.13
N GLU A 767 40.94 -37.62 7.21
CA GLU A 767 40.89 -36.86 8.46
C GLU A 767 39.56 -37.06 9.24
N LEU A 768 38.59 -37.77 8.68
CA LEU A 768 37.27 -38.01 9.28
C LEU A 768 37.34 -38.54 10.73
N PRO A 769 38.22 -39.51 11.10
CA PRO A 769 38.31 -40.00 12.47
C PRO A 769 38.60 -38.89 13.49
N LYS A 770 39.52 -37.96 13.16
CA LYS A 770 39.87 -36.83 14.01
C LYS A 770 38.70 -35.87 14.19
N LEU A 771 37.97 -35.59 13.10
CA LEU A 771 36.79 -34.73 13.13
C LEU A 771 35.67 -35.34 13.99
N GLN A 772 35.44 -36.65 13.87
CA GLN A 772 34.46 -37.38 14.68
C GLN A 772 34.82 -37.38 16.18
N CYS A 773 36.09 -37.62 16.52
CA CYS A 773 36.56 -37.47 17.91
C CYS A 773 36.25 -36.07 18.47
N GLY A 774 36.56 -35.02 17.72
CA GLY A 774 36.28 -33.64 18.13
C GLY A 774 34.78 -33.36 18.31
N PHE A 775 33.95 -33.87 17.40
CA PHE A 775 32.49 -33.74 17.50
C PHE A 775 31.91 -34.46 18.73
N ILE A 776 32.36 -35.70 18.98
CA ILE A 776 31.97 -36.48 20.15
C ILE A 776 32.34 -35.73 21.44
N ASP A 777 33.57 -35.21 21.53
CA ASP A 777 34.06 -34.53 22.73
C ASP A 777 33.33 -33.21 22.99
N PHE A 778 33.11 -32.41 21.93
CA PHE A 778 32.63 -31.04 22.08
C PHE A 778 31.10 -30.94 22.17
N VAL A 779 30.37 -31.78 21.43
CA VAL A 779 28.91 -31.70 21.30
C VAL A 779 28.24 -32.82 22.09
N CYS A 780 28.58 -34.07 21.81
CA CYS A 780 27.83 -35.23 22.29
C CYS A 780 28.11 -35.55 23.76
N THR A 781 29.37 -35.56 24.18
CA THR A 781 29.77 -36.00 25.52
C THR A 781 29.06 -35.22 26.63
N PHE A 782 28.89 -33.89 26.45
CA PHE A 782 28.19 -33.07 27.44
C PHE A 782 26.75 -33.53 27.66
N VAL A 783 25.94 -33.60 26.60
CA VAL A 783 24.50 -33.85 26.73
C VAL A 783 24.23 -35.23 27.32
N TYR A 784 24.94 -36.26 26.87
CA TYR A 784 24.73 -37.62 27.36
C TYR A 784 25.30 -37.87 28.76
N LYS A 785 26.39 -37.20 29.13
CA LYS A 785 26.90 -37.24 30.51
C LYS A 785 25.91 -36.61 31.48
N GLU A 786 25.35 -35.46 31.11
CA GLU A 786 24.36 -34.77 31.97
C GLU A 786 23.05 -35.56 32.02
N PHE A 787 22.61 -36.20 30.92
CA PHE A 787 21.44 -37.09 30.95
C PHE A 787 21.68 -38.37 31.75
N SER A 788 22.87 -38.99 31.71
CA SER A 788 23.16 -40.19 32.51
C SER A 788 23.26 -39.87 34.00
N ARG A 789 23.76 -38.69 34.34
CA ARG A 789 23.75 -38.15 35.71
C ARG A 789 22.33 -37.84 36.18
N PHE A 790 21.51 -37.25 35.31
CA PHE A 790 20.12 -36.96 35.62
C PHE A 790 19.26 -38.22 35.77
N HIS A 791 19.46 -39.22 34.90
CA HIS A 791 18.73 -40.50 34.89
C HIS A 791 19.70 -41.67 34.64
N PRO A 792 19.92 -42.56 35.64
CA PRO A 792 20.81 -43.70 35.49
C PRO A 792 20.44 -44.68 34.37
N GLN A 793 19.17 -44.71 33.96
CA GLN A 793 18.69 -45.58 32.87
C GLN A 793 19.28 -45.21 31.51
N ILE A 794 19.83 -44.00 31.35
CA ILE A 794 20.43 -43.49 30.11
C ILE A 794 21.94 -43.78 30.06
N GLN A 795 22.53 -44.30 31.15
CA GLN A 795 23.95 -44.68 31.20
C GLN A 795 24.43 -45.53 30.00
N PRO A 796 23.64 -46.51 29.48
CA PRO A 796 24.05 -47.27 28.31
C PRO A 796 24.34 -46.43 27.05
N MET A 797 23.64 -45.31 26.85
CA MET A 797 23.91 -44.41 25.72
C MET A 797 25.24 -43.67 25.90
N TYR A 798 25.55 -43.26 27.13
CA TYR A 798 26.82 -42.61 27.44
C TYR A 798 28.00 -43.58 27.30
N ASP A 799 27.85 -44.83 27.77
CA ASP A 799 28.86 -45.87 27.58
C ASP A 799 29.07 -46.18 26.08
N GLY A 800 27.99 -46.20 25.29
CA GLY A 800 28.05 -46.33 23.83
C GLY A 800 28.90 -45.24 23.17
N ILE A 801 28.76 -43.99 23.62
CA ILE A 801 29.61 -42.88 23.14
C ILE A 801 31.08 -43.10 23.49
N LEU A 802 31.38 -43.47 24.73
CA LEU A 802 32.76 -43.67 25.17
C LEU A 802 33.43 -44.79 24.36
N ASN A 803 32.71 -45.88 24.10
CA ASN A 803 33.18 -46.99 23.27
C ASN A 803 33.42 -46.56 21.82
N ASN A 804 32.47 -45.85 21.20
CA ASN A 804 32.64 -45.34 19.83
C ASN A 804 33.78 -44.32 19.73
N ARG A 805 33.98 -43.49 20.76
CA ARG A 805 35.10 -42.56 20.84
C ARG A 805 36.44 -43.30 20.88
N MET A 806 36.52 -44.44 21.57
CA MET A 806 37.73 -45.27 21.57
C MET A 806 38.02 -45.79 20.16
N HIS A 807 37.03 -46.37 19.47
CA HIS A 807 37.22 -46.88 18.10
C HIS A 807 37.62 -45.78 17.09
N TRP A 808 37.03 -44.58 17.19
CA TRP A 808 37.46 -43.45 16.35
C TRP A 808 38.88 -42.99 16.67
N LYS A 809 39.28 -43.01 17.94
CA LYS A 809 40.63 -42.67 18.35
C LYS A 809 41.66 -43.68 17.83
N GLU A 810 41.36 -44.97 17.89
CA GLU A 810 42.20 -46.03 17.30
C GLU A 810 42.41 -45.79 15.80
N ARG A 811 41.32 -45.51 15.05
CA ARG A 811 41.40 -45.17 13.62
C ARG A 811 42.19 -43.89 13.34
N GLN A 812 42.09 -42.89 14.21
CA GLN A 812 42.86 -41.67 14.11
C GLN A 812 44.36 -41.95 14.30
N GLU A 813 44.73 -42.71 15.33
CA GLU A 813 46.13 -43.07 15.62
C GLU A 813 46.73 -43.91 14.49
N GLU A 814 45.97 -44.85 13.90
CA GLU A 814 46.39 -45.60 12.71
C GLU A 814 46.69 -44.70 11.51
N TYR A 815 45.86 -43.68 11.29
CA TYR A 815 46.06 -42.73 10.20
C TYR A 815 47.28 -41.83 10.45
N GLU A 816 47.45 -41.32 11.67
CA GLU A 816 48.60 -40.51 12.06
C GLU A 816 49.92 -41.29 11.92
N ALA A 817 49.93 -42.57 12.29
CA ALA A 817 51.07 -43.46 12.09
C ALA A 817 51.41 -43.64 10.60
N LYS A 818 50.40 -43.84 9.74
CA LYS A 818 50.58 -43.91 8.27
C LYS A 818 51.11 -42.60 7.69
N LEU A 819 50.58 -41.46 8.13
CA LEU A 819 51.03 -40.14 7.69
C LEU A 819 52.51 -39.92 8.05
N LYS A 820 52.89 -40.19 9.30
CA LYS A 820 54.26 -40.06 9.79
C LYS A 820 55.23 -40.96 9.01
N ALA A 821 54.85 -42.21 8.74
CA ALA A 821 55.64 -43.12 7.92
C ALA A 821 55.81 -42.62 6.47
N MET A 822 54.78 -42.03 5.87
CA MET A 822 54.87 -41.41 4.54
C MET A 822 55.77 -40.17 4.54
N GLU A 823 55.71 -39.33 5.57
CA GLU A 823 56.58 -38.16 5.72
C GLU A 823 58.05 -38.55 5.90
N GLU A 824 58.32 -39.56 6.73
CA GLU A 824 59.66 -40.12 6.91
C GLU A 824 60.19 -40.75 5.62
N ALA A 825 59.36 -41.48 4.87
CA ALA A 825 59.72 -42.01 3.55
C ALA A 825 59.95 -40.90 2.51
N ALA A 826 59.16 -39.82 2.54
CA ALA A 826 59.33 -38.67 1.66
C ALA A 826 60.62 -37.90 1.97
N LYS A 827 60.93 -37.67 3.26
CA LYS A 827 62.19 -37.09 3.72
C LYS A 827 63.38 -37.97 3.29
N ALA A 828 63.30 -39.28 3.49
CA ALA A 828 64.35 -40.21 3.05
C ALA A 828 64.55 -40.20 1.52
N ARG A 829 63.47 -40.07 0.73
CA ARG A 829 63.54 -39.90 -0.73
C ARG A 829 64.16 -38.56 -1.13
N GLN A 830 63.82 -37.46 -0.45
CA GLN A 830 64.41 -36.14 -0.69
C GLN A 830 65.91 -36.12 -0.32
N GLU A 831 66.30 -36.77 0.78
CA GLU A 831 67.70 -36.93 1.17
C GLU A 831 68.48 -37.82 0.20
N ALA A 832 67.87 -38.89 -0.32
CA ALA A 832 68.46 -39.74 -1.36
C ALA A 832 68.60 -39.00 -2.70
N ALA A 833 67.61 -38.19 -3.09
CA ALA A 833 67.68 -37.32 -4.27
C ALA A 833 68.76 -36.23 -4.10
N GLY A 834 68.87 -35.62 -2.91
CA GLY A 834 69.93 -34.68 -2.57
C GLY A 834 71.33 -35.31 -2.59
N LYS A 835 71.47 -36.57 -2.17
CA LYS A 835 72.72 -37.34 -2.28
C LYS A 835 73.07 -37.72 -3.72
N ASN A 836 72.08 -38.00 -4.58
CA ASN A 836 72.32 -38.22 -6.01
C ASN A 836 72.75 -36.94 -6.74
N VAL A 837 72.25 -35.76 -6.33
CA VAL A 837 72.73 -34.45 -6.84
C VAL A 837 74.13 -34.12 -6.30
N ALA A 838 74.46 -34.52 -5.06
CA ALA A 838 75.81 -34.39 -4.52
C ALA A 838 76.83 -35.35 -5.19
N ASN A 839 76.41 -36.55 -5.57
CA ASN A 839 77.25 -37.50 -6.32
C ASN A 839 77.37 -37.18 -7.82
N SER A 840 76.45 -36.42 -8.42
CA SER A 840 76.65 -35.88 -9.78
C SER A 840 77.55 -34.64 -9.82
N ASN A 841 77.75 -33.96 -8.68
CA ASN A 841 78.64 -32.80 -8.56
C ASN A 841 80.09 -33.14 -8.15
N SER A 842 80.42 -34.43 -7.94
CA SER A 842 81.81 -34.88 -7.77
C SER A 842 82.48 -35.35 -9.07
N THR A 843 81.77 -35.26 -10.21
CA THR A 843 82.31 -35.52 -11.57
C THR A 843 81.80 -34.48 -12.58
N ASN A 844 82.20 -33.22 -12.40
CA ASN A 844 82.51 -32.27 -13.50
C ASN A 844 82.84 -30.88 -12.93
N GLY A 845 84.13 -30.68 -12.63
CA GLY A 845 84.69 -29.34 -12.52
C GLY A 845 85.02 -28.79 -13.90
N SER A 846 84.18 -27.90 -14.43
CA SER A 846 84.55 -26.70 -15.21
C SER A 846 83.34 -26.16 -15.99
N GLY A 847 83.05 -24.87 -15.83
CA GLY A 847 82.20 -24.12 -16.77
C GLY A 847 81.15 -23.20 -16.16
N SER A 848 81.58 -21.97 -15.87
CA SER A 848 80.85 -20.68 -15.91
C SER A 848 79.31 -20.64 -15.73
N GLY A 849 78.88 -19.85 -14.74
CA GLY A 849 77.47 -19.51 -14.54
C GLY A 849 76.89 -18.48 -15.51
N SER A 850 75.56 -18.41 -15.53
CA SER A 850 74.79 -17.17 -15.70
C SER A 850 73.33 -17.39 -15.27
N LYS A 851 72.76 -16.35 -14.67
CA LYS A 851 71.39 -16.24 -14.14
C LYS A 851 70.40 -15.96 -15.27
N THR A 852 69.20 -16.55 -15.20
CA THR A 852 67.86 -15.96 -15.51
C THR A 852 66.82 -17.10 -15.39
N CYS A 853 65.87 -17.05 -14.46
CA CYS A 853 64.55 -16.37 -14.49
C CYS A 853 63.42 -17.31 -14.97
N SER A 854 62.29 -17.24 -14.26
CA SER A 854 60.90 -17.44 -14.74
C SER A 854 60.12 -18.74 -14.44
N ILE A 855 59.07 -18.56 -13.62
CA ILE A 855 57.64 -18.94 -13.84
C ILE A 855 57.21 -20.40 -13.62
N CYS A 856 56.50 -20.65 -12.51
CA CYS A 856 55.05 -20.84 -12.42
C CYS A 856 54.61 -20.81 -10.94
#